data_AF-A0A0E9LX48-F1
#
_entry.id   AF-A0A0E9LX48-F1
#
_cell.length_a   1.000
_cell.length_b   1.000
_cell.length_c   1.000
_cell.angle_alpha   90.00
_cell.angle_beta   90.00
_cell.angle_gamma   90.00
#
_symmetry.space_group_name_H-M   'P 1'
#
loop_
_entity.id
_entity.type
_entity.pdbx_description
1 polymer ?
#
loop_
_entity_poly.entity_id
_entity_poly.type
_entity_poly.pdbx_seq_one_letter_code
_entity_poly.pdbx_strand_id
1 'polypeptide(L)'
;MMRKLIKVTPLFLAVFFSCYNSVSAQRQGNIVEYFGKEKYEETKEGSIIHVFEEGLVLEHAARSGVLFGSQDMVAWQLANNSFKTPLEGEELASYPGTDAPLKWRAISADTAQVFRDRNLRRGYLYTSFDAPVEEVVLLEATGHTRVYINGMVQEGDHYDFGYTLIPFRLKKGTNQFIYTPGRFGRVAAKLVVPAQEVMLINRDLTLPDIINGEAEEKWGAVRLLNATDKDLKDVKIECVLETGERAVFATDAVMPMAVRKVKFRVPGVKDAFKTGSVKATLILSDGRGRELDRTEIELQQRPATDHHERTFISQIDGSVQYYSVAPSTEVADGQALVLSVHGASVEARNQARAYKKKDWAHIVAPTNRRPFGFNWEEWGRIDAMEVLAEAKKVFKTEDSLTYLTGHSMGGHGTWYLGVTYPDQFAAIAPCASYPDIIGYRRAGNDSILEADRHYSQIKRAANAGRTLSLKRNYLQSGVYILHGDADNVVSVDQARLMRSTLGEFHNNFSYYEYPGGSHWYGDHSVDWFPIFDYFKWHAIPAAKNVQHIEFHTASPAVSAQNYWVRIEQQPRSWDFSNVVFDVKGDSIIGSVENVSVLTLNLSQLNLENDPVVVIDGTSIQGQKGMDLTIENAGDGWQSVSQVKTAEKYSLRHGGFKTAFDNNVVFVYATGGSKEENAWYLNKARFDAETFLYRGNASIDVVSDKAFNAKEYKDRNVIIYGNASNNAAWKKVLRNAPLHVANGEIRFGDEVLKGDDLGTYFVYPRFDSATASVGVVAGTGLKGMKATYANNYFSGITGFPDVMVFSADYLKTGLEDIKISGFFGRDWSIGKGEFSK
;
A
#
# COMPACT_ATOMS: atom_id res chain seq x y z
N MET A 1 -10.33 -30.74 -58.73
CA MET A 1 -10.13 -30.47 -60.17
C MET A 1 -10.67 -29.07 -60.46
N MET A 2 -9.95 -28.31 -61.27
CA MET A 2 -10.04 -26.87 -61.57
C MET A 2 -11.41 -26.24 -61.92
N ARG A 3 -11.51 -24.94 -61.57
CA ARG A 3 -12.14 -23.79 -62.32
C ARG A 3 -13.68 -23.75 -62.35
N LYS A 4 -14.41 -22.62 -62.26
CA LYS A 4 -14.24 -21.16 -62.53
C LYS A 4 -15.47 -20.45 -61.90
N LEU A 5 -15.35 -19.38 -61.10
CA LEU A 5 -15.56 -17.95 -61.43
C LEU A 5 -16.58 -17.55 -62.52
N ILE A 6 -17.52 -16.65 -62.15
CA ILE A 6 -18.04 -15.39 -62.82
C ILE A 6 -19.48 -15.09 -62.28
N LYS A 7 -19.72 -14.11 -61.39
CA LYS A 7 -20.07 -12.65 -61.60
C LYS A 7 -21.40 -12.45 -62.40
N VAL A 8 -22.44 -11.74 -61.94
CA VAL A 8 -22.68 -10.25 -61.87
C VAL A 8 -24.13 -10.03 -61.30
N THR A 9 -24.37 -9.42 -60.12
CA THR A 9 -24.92 -8.04 -59.79
C THR A 9 -26.35 -7.67 -60.31
N PRO A 10 -27.11 -6.64 -59.79
CA PRO A 10 -27.38 -6.07 -58.43
C PRO A 10 -28.89 -5.69 -58.14
N LEU A 11 -29.15 -4.99 -57.00
CA LEU A 11 -30.34 -4.18 -56.58
C LEU A 11 -31.59 -4.95 -56.03
N PHE A 12 -32.31 -4.58 -54.95
CA PHE A 12 -32.40 -3.37 -54.10
C PHE A 12 -33.18 -3.69 -52.78
N LEU A 13 -32.85 -2.96 -51.71
CA LEU A 13 -33.69 -2.47 -50.59
C LEU A 13 -34.15 -3.38 -49.39
N ALA A 14 -33.54 -3.07 -48.24
CA ALA A 14 -34.16 -2.65 -46.95
C ALA A 14 -34.46 -3.64 -45.80
N VAL A 15 -34.08 -3.15 -44.61
CA VAL A 15 -34.64 -3.32 -43.25
C VAL A 15 -33.84 -4.18 -42.25
N PHE A 16 -33.13 -3.43 -41.37
CA PHE A 16 -32.79 -3.66 -39.95
C PHE A 16 -32.16 -4.98 -39.49
N PHE A 17 -30.91 -4.91 -39.01
CA PHE A 17 -30.55 -5.31 -37.64
C PHE A 17 -29.23 -4.64 -37.21
N SER A 18 -29.16 -4.36 -35.91
CA SER A 18 -28.33 -3.37 -35.23
C SER A 18 -26.83 -3.68 -35.13
N CYS A 19 -26.07 -2.60 -35.13
CA CYS A 19 -24.66 -2.46 -34.82
C CYS A 19 -24.25 -3.10 -33.48
N TYR A 20 -23.27 -4.00 -33.53
CA TYR A 20 -22.23 -4.14 -32.51
C TYR A 20 -20.93 -4.44 -33.27
N ASN A 21 -20.14 -3.41 -33.53
CA ASN A 21 -18.81 -3.54 -34.10
C ASN A 21 -17.78 -2.92 -33.15
N SER A 22 -16.95 -3.80 -32.60
CA SER A 22 -15.50 -3.74 -32.65
C SER A 22 -14.82 -2.38 -32.37
N VAL A 23 -14.26 -2.25 -31.17
CA VAL A 23 -12.99 -1.53 -30.97
C VAL A 23 -12.09 -2.41 -30.11
N SER A 24 -11.44 -3.39 -30.74
CA SER A 24 -10.17 -3.94 -30.26
C SER A 24 -9.12 -3.50 -31.27
N ALA A 25 -8.74 -2.22 -31.19
CA ALA A 25 -7.55 -1.73 -31.86
C ALA A 25 -6.36 -2.14 -30.98
N GLN A 26 -5.55 -3.05 -31.52
CA GLN A 26 -4.28 -3.49 -30.97
C GLN A 26 -3.34 -2.27 -30.87
N ARG A 27 -3.37 -1.56 -29.72
CA ARG A 27 -2.41 -0.49 -29.42
C ARG A 27 -1.04 -1.15 -29.27
N GLN A 28 -0.10 -0.82 -30.17
CA GLN A 28 1.33 -1.08 -29.97
C GLN A 28 1.84 -0.20 -28.82
N GLY A 29 1.56 -0.64 -27.59
CA GLY A 29 2.09 -0.14 -26.34
C GLY A 29 2.32 -1.33 -25.42
N ASN A 30 3.22 -1.22 -24.45
CA ASN A 30 3.48 -2.30 -23.52
C ASN A 30 2.16 -2.72 -22.85
N ILE A 31 1.84 -4.02 -22.84
CA ILE A 31 0.55 -4.55 -22.38
C ILE A 31 0.21 -4.12 -20.95
N VAL A 32 1.22 -3.67 -20.18
CA VAL A 32 1.18 -3.19 -18.80
C VAL A 32 0.79 -1.70 -18.65
N GLU A 33 0.65 -0.93 -19.74
CA GLU A 33 0.41 0.52 -19.66
C GLU A 33 -1.06 0.91 -19.41
N TYR A 34 -2.04 0.07 -19.71
CA TYR A 34 -3.45 0.49 -19.79
C TYR A 34 -4.51 -0.47 -19.25
N PHE A 35 -4.14 -1.55 -18.55
CA PHE A 35 -5.17 -2.27 -17.81
C PHE A 35 -5.61 -1.44 -16.61
N GLY A 36 -6.92 -1.44 -16.34
CA GLY A 36 -7.44 -1.37 -14.99
C GLY A 36 -7.44 -0.03 -14.24
N LYS A 37 -7.67 1.12 -14.87
CA LYS A 37 -8.49 2.18 -14.24
C LYS A 37 -8.83 3.27 -15.25
N GLU A 38 -9.98 3.91 -15.05
CA GLU A 38 -10.43 5.05 -15.85
C GLU A 38 -9.40 6.18 -15.76
N LYS A 39 -8.89 6.63 -16.91
CA LYS A 39 -8.07 7.84 -17.04
C LYS A 39 -8.99 9.01 -17.36
N TYR A 40 -8.90 10.08 -16.57
CA TYR A 40 -9.63 11.32 -16.82
C TYR A 40 -8.78 12.29 -17.63
N GLU A 41 -9.28 12.68 -18.80
CA GLU A 41 -8.61 13.63 -19.70
C GLU A 41 -9.32 15.00 -19.74
N GLU A 42 -10.62 15.03 -19.44
CA GLU A 42 -11.45 16.25 -19.40
C GLU A 42 -11.40 16.92 -18.03
N THR A 43 -11.29 18.26 -17.99
CA THR A 43 -11.53 19.06 -16.78
C THR A 43 -13.00 19.41 -16.68
N LYS A 44 -13.67 18.97 -15.61
CA LYS A 44 -15.08 19.30 -15.30
C LYS A 44 -15.23 20.12 -14.01
N GLU A 45 -14.16 20.24 -13.26
CA GLU A 45 -14.10 20.78 -11.89
C GLU A 45 -14.04 22.31 -11.86
N GLY A 46 -13.91 22.96 -13.01
CA GLY A 46 -13.76 24.41 -13.08
C GLY A 46 -13.32 24.92 -14.44
N SER A 47 -12.92 26.19 -14.49
CA SER A 47 -12.45 26.86 -15.70
C SER A 47 -10.93 26.84 -15.79
N ILE A 48 -10.39 26.35 -16.90
CA ILE A 48 -8.94 26.37 -17.15
C ILE A 48 -8.51 27.81 -17.41
N ILE A 49 -7.56 28.33 -16.61
CA ILE A 49 -7.00 29.67 -16.78
C ILE A 49 -5.60 29.66 -17.38
N HIS A 50 -4.91 28.52 -17.33
CA HIS A 50 -3.57 28.37 -17.89
C HIS A 50 -3.29 26.90 -18.21
N VAL A 51 -2.64 26.65 -19.35
CA VAL A 51 -2.03 25.37 -19.69
C VAL A 51 -0.53 25.60 -19.84
N PHE A 52 0.28 24.78 -19.17
CA PHE A 52 1.73 24.92 -19.25
C PHE A 52 2.24 24.30 -20.54
N GLU A 53 2.81 25.13 -21.42
CA GLU A 53 3.30 24.71 -22.74
C GLU A 53 4.83 24.83 -22.86
N GLU A 54 5.48 25.57 -21.97
CA GLU A 54 6.93 25.75 -21.96
C GLU A 54 7.50 25.43 -20.58
N GLY A 55 8.71 24.86 -20.56
CA GLY A 55 9.40 24.51 -19.32
C GLY A 55 10.88 24.21 -19.52
N LEU A 56 11.53 23.85 -18.41
CA LEU A 56 12.92 23.38 -18.40
C LEU A 56 12.97 21.98 -17.80
N VAL A 57 13.74 21.08 -18.40
CA VAL A 57 13.99 19.72 -17.89
C VAL A 57 15.39 19.60 -17.30
N LEU A 58 15.51 18.95 -16.15
CA LEU A 58 16.78 18.61 -15.48
C LEU A 58 16.87 17.10 -15.30
N GLU A 59 17.73 16.46 -16.08
CA GLU A 59 17.91 15.01 -16.08
C GLU A 59 18.81 14.58 -14.91
N HIS A 60 18.57 13.37 -14.38
CA HIS A 60 19.42 12.74 -13.35
C HIS A 60 19.53 13.51 -12.02
N ALA A 61 18.62 14.45 -11.76
CA ALA A 61 18.58 15.23 -10.52
C ALA A 61 18.13 14.44 -9.29
N ALA A 62 17.67 13.20 -9.48
CA ALA A 62 17.43 12.23 -8.43
C ALA A 62 18.05 10.88 -8.79
N ARG A 63 18.64 10.21 -7.80
CA ARG A 63 19.14 8.83 -7.89
C ARG A 63 18.26 7.92 -7.02
N SER A 64 17.50 7.06 -7.69
CA SER A 64 16.69 6.04 -7.02
C SER A 64 17.52 4.80 -6.69
N GLY A 65 17.43 4.31 -5.45
CA GLY A 65 17.83 2.94 -5.10
C GLY A 65 16.60 2.05 -4.85
N VAL A 66 16.83 0.75 -4.69
CA VAL A 66 15.73 -0.24 -4.57
C VAL A 66 15.21 -0.29 -3.13
N LEU A 67 16.11 -0.53 -2.17
CA LEU A 67 15.78 -0.56 -0.74
C LEU A 67 15.78 0.83 -0.09
N PHE A 68 16.52 1.77 -0.66
CA PHE A 68 16.64 3.14 -0.19
C PHE A 68 17.03 4.06 -1.35
N GLY A 69 16.36 5.20 -1.52
CA GLY A 69 16.70 6.20 -2.53
C GLY A 69 16.59 7.60 -1.96
N SER A 70 17.66 8.16 -1.42
CA SER A 70 17.61 9.48 -0.79
C SER A 70 18.21 10.62 -1.59
N GLN A 71 18.99 10.32 -2.64
CA GLN A 71 19.73 11.35 -3.34
C GLN A 71 18.83 12.12 -4.32
N ASP A 72 18.60 13.39 -4.04
CA ASP A 72 17.76 14.33 -4.79
C ASP A 72 18.35 15.74 -4.65
N MET A 73 19.03 16.20 -5.70
CA MET A 73 19.76 17.48 -5.69
C MET A 73 18.81 18.68 -5.62
N VAL A 74 17.65 18.60 -6.26
CA VAL A 74 16.66 19.69 -6.25
C VAL A 74 16.01 19.77 -4.87
N ALA A 75 15.63 18.64 -4.27
CA ALA A 75 15.13 18.63 -2.90
C ALA A 75 16.19 19.13 -1.91
N TRP A 76 17.47 18.78 -2.10
CA TRP A 76 18.57 19.29 -1.28
C TRP A 76 18.69 20.82 -1.38
N GLN A 77 18.61 21.39 -2.58
CA GLN A 77 18.61 22.84 -2.77
C GLN A 77 17.40 23.53 -2.14
N LEU A 78 16.20 22.92 -2.24
CA LEU A 78 14.98 23.41 -1.60
C LEU A 78 15.07 23.35 -0.06
N ALA A 79 15.66 22.29 0.48
CA ALA A 79 15.92 22.12 1.91
C ALA A 79 16.87 23.19 2.43
N ASN A 80 17.95 23.46 1.70
CA ASN A 80 18.97 24.46 2.04
C ASN A 80 18.63 25.90 1.63
N ASN A 81 17.43 26.13 1.07
CA ASN A 81 17.02 27.45 0.57
C ASN A 81 18.00 28.06 -0.45
N SER A 82 18.62 27.20 -1.26
CA SER A 82 19.58 27.58 -2.30
C SER A 82 19.04 27.39 -3.72
N PHE A 83 17.84 26.82 -3.88
CA PHE A 83 17.17 26.72 -5.17
C PHE A 83 16.84 28.11 -5.71
N LYS A 84 17.15 28.35 -6.99
CA LYS A 84 16.84 29.58 -7.72
C LYS A 84 16.03 29.24 -8.95
N THR A 85 15.29 30.22 -9.50
CA THR A 85 14.64 30.08 -10.79
C THR A 85 15.68 29.65 -11.85
N PRO A 86 15.52 28.47 -12.46
CA PRO A 86 16.51 27.97 -13.40
C PRO A 86 16.46 28.73 -14.72
N LEU A 87 17.61 28.89 -15.36
CA LEU A 87 17.76 29.37 -16.73
C LEU A 87 18.14 28.24 -17.68
N GLU A 88 17.75 28.35 -18.96
CA GLU A 88 18.21 27.40 -19.97
C GLU A 88 19.74 27.39 -20.03
N GLY A 89 20.32 26.19 -20.01
CA GLY A 89 21.75 25.98 -20.04
C GLY A 89 22.47 26.21 -18.72
N GLU A 90 21.76 26.61 -17.66
CA GLU A 90 22.33 26.72 -16.31
C GLU A 90 22.78 25.35 -15.81
N GLU A 91 23.99 25.33 -15.26
CA GLU A 91 24.63 24.16 -14.71
C GLU A 91 24.48 24.11 -13.19
N LEU A 92 24.15 22.94 -12.67
CA LEU A 92 24.07 22.63 -11.25
C LEU A 92 25.18 21.64 -10.88
N ALA A 93 25.73 21.82 -9.68
CA ALA A 93 26.68 20.87 -9.12
C ALA A 93 26.06 19.46 -9.08
N SER A 94 26.84 18.48 -9.50
CA SER A 94 26.44 17.08 -9.50
C SER A 94 26.61 16.45 -8.12
N TYR A 95 26.31 15.15 -8.03
CA TYR A 95 26.58 14.36 -6.84
C TYR A 95 28.09 14.16 -6.63
N PRO A 96 28.54 13.90 -5.40
CA PRO A 96 29.92 13.48 -5.13
C PRO A 96 30.34 12.31 -6.05
N GLY A 97 31.54 12.38 -6.62
CA GLY A 97 32.09 11.35 -7.50
C GLY A 97 31.50 11.30 -8.92
N THR A 98 30.83 12.37 -9.37
CA THR A 98 30.37 12.52 -10.76
C THR A 98 31.01 13.73 -11.43
N ASP A 99 31.59 13.54 -12.61
CA ASP A 99 32.38 14.59 -13.30
C ASP A 99 31.53 15.56 -14.14
N ALA A 100 30.30 15.17 -14.51
CA ALA A 100 29.43 16.01 -15.34
C ALA A 100 28.40 16.78 -14.49
N PRO A 101 28.28 18.12 -14.66
CA PRO A 101 27.23 18.90 -14.03
C PRO A 101 25.85 18.53 -14.57
N LEU A 102 24.82 18.76 -13.78
CA LEU A 102 23.43 18.65 -14.25
C LEU A 102 23.10 19.94 -15.00
N LYS A 103 22.34 19.86 -16.11
CA LYS A 103 22.06 21.02 -16.96
C LYS A 103 20.58 21.14 -17.28
N TRP A 104 20.01 22.33 -17.12
CA TRP A 104 18.64 22.62 -17.53
C TRP A 104 18.55 22.79 -19.05
N ARG A 105 17.55 22.17 -19.66
CA ARG A 105 17.28 22.25 -21.10
C ARG A 105 15.84 22.65 -21.36
N ALA A 106 15.61 23.50 -22.36
CA ALA A 106 14.26 23.84 -22.78
C ALA A 106 13.47 22.62 -23.26
N ILE A 107 12.19 22.59 -22.92
CA ILE A 107 11.23 21.60 -23.40
C ILE A 107 9.88 22.29 -23.59
N SER A 108 9.24 22.00 -24.71
CA SER A 108 7.89 22.47 -25.02
C SER A 108 6.91 21.31 -25.03
N ALA A 109 5.66 21.58 -24.67
CA ALA A 109 4.58 20.63 -24.79
C ALA A 109 4.26 20.33 -26.27
N ASP A 110 3.81 19.12 -26.55
CA ASP A 110 3.33 18.76 -27.89
C ASP A 110 1.96 19.40 -28.21
N THR A 111 1.44 19.15 -29.40
CA THR A 111 0.11 19.64 -29.82
C THR A 111 -1.06 19.12 -28.97
N ALA A 112 -0.84 18.09 -28.14
CA ALA A 112 -1.80 17.60 -27.16
C ALA A 112 -1.58 18.21 -25.76
N GLN A 113 -0.75 19.25 -25.66
CA GLN A 113 -0.40 19.95 -24.43
C GLN A 113 0.28 19.04 -23.39
N VAL A 114 1.11 18.11 -23.88
CA VAL A 114 1.89 17.18 -23.05
C VAL A 114 3.37 17.36 -23.28
N PHE A 115 4.14 17.60 -22.22
CA PHE A 115 5.60 17.49 -22.27
C PHE A 115 5.97 16.01 -22.42
N ARG A 116 6.62 15.64 -23.54
CA ARG A 116 7.04 14.26 -23.80
C ARG A 116 8.53 14.19 -24.06
N ASP A 117 9.21 13.44 -23.22
CA ASP A 117 10.63 13.15 -23.39
C ASP A 117 10.97 11.85 -22.65
N ARG A 118 11.70 10.94 -23.29
CA ARG A 118 12.15 9.72 -22.61
C ARG A 118 12.97 10.04 -21.36
N ASN A 119 13.65 11.18 -21.34
CA ASN A 119 14.45 11.64 -20.23
C ASN A 119 13.62 12.11 -19.02
N LEU A 120 12.34 12.48 -19.21
CA LEU A 120 11.43 12.79 -18.09
C LEU A 120 11.14 11.57 -17.20
N ARG A 121 11.47 10.35 -17.62
CA ARG A 121 11.43 9.16 -16.72
C ARG A 121 12.44 9.25 -15.58
N ARG A 122 13.46 10.12 -15.72
CA ARG A 122 14.52 10.37 -14.74
C ARG A 122 14.85 11.86 -14.61
N GLY A 123 13.94 12.74 -15.06
CA GLY A 123 14.17 14.18 -15.10
C GLY A 123 13.07 14.97 -14.40
N TYR A 124 13.46 16.11 -13.83
CA TYR A 124 12.56 17.07 -13.22
C TYR A 124 12.07 18.03 -14.30
N LEU A 125 10.81 18.43 -14.26
CA LEU A 125 10.27 19.48 -15.11
C LEU A 125 10.01 20.73 -14.27
N TYR A 126 10.57 21.86 -14.66
CA TYR A 126 10.28 23.17 -14.10
C TYR A 126 9.33 23.93 -15.03
N THR A 127 8.26 24.49 -14.47
CA THR A 127 7.40 25.48 -15.14
C THR A 127 7.09 26.65 -14.18
N SER A 128 6.56 27.73 -14.72
CA SER A 128 6.16 28.89 -13.92
C SER A 128 4.94 29.59 -14.50
N PHE A 129 4.23 30.32 -13.65
CA PHE A 129 3.08 31.13 -14.04
C PHE A 129 3.10 32.47 -13.30
N ASP A 130 3.04 33.59 -14.03
CA ASP A 130 2.94 34.92 -13.43
C ASP A 130 1.48 35.29 -13.24
N ALA A 131 1.00 35.19 -12.01
CA ALA A 131 -0.41 35.39 -11.70
C ALA A 131 -0.71 36.89 -11.53
N PRO A 132 -1.72 37.43 -12.24
CA PRO A 132 -2.07 38.86 -12.13
C PRO A 132 -2.68 39.22 -10.77
N VAL A 133 -3.31 38.23 -10.12
CA VAL A 133 -4.00 38.36 -8.83
C VAL A 133 -3.67 37.17 -7.92
N GLU A 134 -3.92 37.35 -6.63
CA GLU A 134 -3.94 36.24 -5.68
C GLU A 134 -5.33 35.61 -5.70
N GLU A 135 -5.41 34.31 -6.00
CA GLU A 135 -6.67 33.55 -6.04
C GLU A 135 -6.43 32.06 -5.74
N VAL A 136 -7.49 31.34 -5.40
CA VAL A 136 -7.43 29.89 -5.17
C VAL A 136 -7.68 29.16 -6.47
N VAL A 137 -6.78 28.24 -6.81
CA VAL A 137 -6.89 27.40 -8.02
C VAL A 137 -6.57 25.95 -7.69
N LEU A 138 -6.91 25.06 -8.61
CA LEU A 138 -6.46 23.68 -8.62
C LEU A 138 -5.28 23.55 -9.60
N LEU A 139 -4.21 22.89 -9.16
CA LEU A 139 -3.27 22.28 -10.09
C LEU A 139 -3.83 20.92 -10.51
N GLU A 140 -4.21 20.79 -11.77
CA GLU A 140 -4.52 19.52 -12.40
C GLU A 140 -3.31 19.12 -13.25
N ALA A 141 -2.57 18.10 -12.81
CA ALA A 141 -1.36 17.66 -13.48
C ALA A 141 -1.20 16.14 -13.44
N THR A 142 -0.62 15.57 -14.50
CA THR A 142 -0.47 14.12 -14.66
C THR A 142 0.97 13.69 -14.95
N GLY A 143 1.29 12.42 -14.69
CA GLY A 143 2.52 11.77 -15.17
C GLY A 143 3.80 12.07 -14.40
N HIS A 144 3.72 12.81 -13.30
CA HIS A 144 4.80 13.11 -12.36
C HIS A 144 4.53 12.45 -11.00
N THR A 145 5.57 12.16 -10.21
CA THR A 145 5.37 11.50 -8.89
C THR A 145 4.98 12.50 -7.80
N ARG A 146 5.56 13.70 -7.82
CA ARG A 146 5.36 14.79 -6.85
C ARG A 146 5.55 16.13 -7.52
N VAL A 147 4.96 17.17 -6.96
CA VAL A 147 5.17 18.54 -7.43
C VAL A 147 5.55 19.45 -6.27
N TYR A 148 6.56 20.30 -6.46
CA TYR A 148 6.84 21.40 -5.56
C TYR A 148 6.14 22.65 -6.09
N ILE A 149 5.17 23.16 -5.36
CA ILE A 149 4.50 24.43 -5.64
C ILE A 149 5.08 25.48 -4.71
N ASN A 150 5.82 26.44 -5.25
CA ASN A 150 6.51 27.48 -4.46
C ASN A 150 7.36 26.89 -3.31
N GLY A 151 8.01 25.74 -3.56
CA GLY A 151 8.87 25.04 -2.60
C GLY A 151 8.14 24.11 -1.60
N MET A 152 6.81 24.04 -1.63
CA MET A 152 6.01 23.11 -0.83
C MET A 152 5.64 21.88 -1.66
N VAL A 153 5.96 20.69 -1.16
CA VAL A 153 5.69 19.44 -1.87
C VAL A 153 4.21 19.06 -1.78
N GLN A 154 3.67 18.50 -2.86
CA GLN A 154 2.36 17.85 -2.95
C GLN A 154 2.49 16.53 -3.71
N GLU A 155 1.53 15.64 -3.53
CA GLU A 155 1.51 14.37 -4.27
C GLU A 155 1.25 14.61 -5.76
N GLY A 156 1.79 13.76 -6.62
CA GLY A 156 1.55 13.83 -8.06
C GLY A 156 0.53 12.81 -8.56
N ASP A 157 0.61 12.50 -9.85
CA ASP A 157 -0.17 11.45 -10.50
C ASP A 157 0.78 10.51 -11.24
N HIS A 158 1.52 9.71 -10.46
CA HIS A 158 2.62 8.86 -10.92
C HIS A 158 2.23 7.90 -12.07
N TYR A 159 0.98 7.41 -12.05
CA TYR A 159 0.37 6.48 -13.00
C TYR A 159 -0.49 7.16 -14.07
N ASP A 160 -0.51 8.50 -14.15
CA ASP A 160 -1.17 9.25 -15.22
C ASP A 160 -2.68 8.95 -15.36
N PHE A 161 -3.39 8.80 -14.24
CA PHE A 161 -4.82 8.53 -14.20
C PHE A 161 -5.70 9.79 -14.30
N GLY A 162 -5.13 10.98 -14.10
CA GLY A 162 -5.91 12.22 -14.00
C GLY A 162 -6.67 12.33 -12.68
N TYR A 163 -6.18 11.72 -11.61
CA TYR A 163 -6.83 11.77 -10.30
C TYR A 163 -6.41 13.02 -9.55
N THR A 164 -5.15 13.40 -9.60
CA THR A 164 -4.64 14.41 -8.67
C THR A 164 -5.15 15.81 -9.02
N LEU A 165 -5.79 16.45 -8.03
CA LEU A 165 -6.31 17.82 -8.08
C LEU A 165 -5.87 18.49 -6.78
N ILE A 166 -4.94 19.44 -6.87
CA ILE A 166 -4.32 20.06 -5.70
C ILE A 166 -4.84 21.50 -5.59
N PRO A 167 -5.74 21.80 -4.65
CA PRO A 167 -6.07 23.19 -4.34
C PRO A 167 -4.90 23.90 -3.68
N PHE A 168 -4.57 25.09 -4.17
CA PHE A 168 -3.58 25.96 -3.56
C PHE A 168 -3.88 27.43 -3.90
N ARG A 169 -3.22 28.34 -3.18
CA ARG A 169 -3.33 29.78 -3.41
C ARG A 169 -2.22 30.25 -4.34
N LEU A 170 -2.58 30.74 -5.52
CA LEU A 170 -1.67 31.50 -6.38
C LEU A 170 -1.28 32.77 -5.66
N LYS A 171 0.02 33.08 -5.63
CA LYS A 171 0.51 34.38 -5.19
C LYS A 171 0.50 35.32 -6.38
N LYS A 172 0.17 36.60 -6.18
CA LYS A 172 0.39 37.61 -7.21
C LYS A 172 1.87 37.62 -7.63
N GLY A 173 2.14 37.61 -8.93
CA GLY A 173 3.47 37.46 -9.51
C GLY A 173 3.84 36.00 -9.77
N THR A 174 5.13 35.70 -9.80
CA THR A 174 5.63 34.40 -10.27
C THR A 174 5.37 33.27 -9.27
N ASN A 175 4.69 32.22 -9.73
CA ASN A 175 4.51 30.95 -9.05
C ASN A 175 5.34 29.88 -9.76
N GLN A 176 6.02 29.04 -8.99
CA GLN A 176 6.95 28.02 -9.51
C GLN A 176 6.41 26.61 -9.27
N PHE A 177 6.58 25.75 -10.27
CA PHE A 177 6.17 24.35 -10.24
C PHE A 177 7.35 23.48 -10.64
N ILE A 178 7.70 22.51 -9.79
CA ILE A 178 8.76 21.54 -10.08
C ILE A 178 8.19 20.13 -9.97
N TYR A 179 7.99 19.48 -11.11
CA TYR A 179 7.46 18.13 -11.20
C TYR A 179 8.59 17.11 -11.17
N THR A 180 8.49 16.11 -10.30
CA THR A 180 9.47 15.02 -10.20
C THR A 180 9.18 13.92 -11.24
N PRO A 181 10.19 13.10 -11.59
CA PRO A 181 10.03 12.06 -12.61
C PRO A 181 8.87 11.10 -12.28
N GLY A 182 8.03 10.76 -13.27
CA GLY A 182 6.98 9.74 -13.14
C GLY A 182 7.19 8.55 -14.08
N ARG A 183 6.23 7.62 -14.09
CA ARG A 183 6.40 6.28 -14.71
C ARG A 183 6.63 6.33 -16.22
N PHE A 184 5.94 7.23 -16.93
CA PHE A 184 5.84 7.16 -18.38
C PHE A 184 6.75 8.13 -19.15
N GLY A 185 7.38 9.10 -18.48
CA GLY A 185 8.19 10.12 -19.14
C GLY A 185 7.35 11.16 -19.89
N ARG A 186 6.19 11.50 -19.32
CA ARG A 186 5.31 12.54 -19.85
C ARG A 186 4.67 13.30 -18.70
N VAL A 187 4.47 14.60 -18.87
CA VAL A 187 3.78 15.44 -17.89
C VAL A 187 2.80 16.34 -18.63
N ALA A 188 1.58 16.46 -18.12
CA ALA A 188 0.62 17.48 -18.52
C ALA A 188 0.25 18.29 -17.29
N ALA A 189 0.08 19.60 -17.42
CA ALA A 189 -0.26 20.45 -16.28
C ALA A 189 -1.11 21.65 -16.71
N LYS A 190 -2.10 21.99 -15.89
CA LYS A 190 -2.98 23.15 -16.08
C LYS A 190 -3.45 23.71 -14.74
N LEU A 191 -3.77 25.00 -14.74
CA LEU A 191 -4.37 25.70 -13.60
C LEU A 191 -5.86 25.90 -13.86
N VAL A 192 -6.67 25.51 -12.87
CA VAL A 192 -8.13 25.50 -12.96
C VAL A 192 -8.71 26.31 -11.81
N VAL A 193 -9.52 27.33 -12.12
CA VAL A 193 -10.33 28.00 -11.10
C VAL A 193 -11.51 27.09 -10.78
N PRO A 194 -11.65 26.60 -9.53
CA PRO A 194 -12.69 25.64 -9.20
C PRO A 194 -14.08 26.25 -9.37
N ALA A 195 -15.03 25.45 -9.87
CA ALA A 195 -16.41 25.91 -10.07
C ALA A 195 -17.11 26.27 -8.75
N GLN A 196 -16.70 25.61 -7.65
CA GLN A 196 -17.18 25.85 -6.29
C GLN A 196 -16.02 25.66 -5.30
N GLU A 197 -16.06 26.38 -4.18
CA GLU A 197 -15.04 26.25 -3.13
C GLU A 197 -15.10 24.90 -2.40
N VAL A 198 -16.28 24.26 -2.37
CA VAL A 198 -16.51 22.92 -1.83
C VAL A 198 -17.26 22.12 -2.89
N MET A 199 -16.74 20.95 -3.26
CA MET A 199 -17.27 20.21 -4.42
C MET A 199 -17.03 18.71 -4.33
N LEU A 200 -18.04 17.92 -4.71
CA LEU A 200 -17.95 16.49 -4.95
C LEU A 200 -17.29 16.24 -6.31
N ILE A 201 -16.18 15.52 -6.30
CA ILE A 201 -15.41 15.17 -7.50
C ILE A 201 -15.81 13.77 -7.96
N ASN A 202 -16.38 13.68 -9.15
CA ASN A 202 -16.75 12.44 -9.82
C ASN A 202 -15.55 11.82 -10.57
N ARG A 203 -14.40 11.75 -9.89
CA ARG A 203 -13.20 11.03 -10.33
C ARG A 203 -12.83 10.01 -9.27
N ASP A 204 -12.44 8.81 -9.69
CA ASP A 204 -11.90 7.80 -8.79
C ASP A 204 -12.86 7.41 -7.65
N LEU A 205 -14.10 7.06 -7.98
CA LEU A 205 -15.07 6.58 -7.00
C LEU A 205 -14.70 5.19 -6.44
N THR A 206 -15.10 4.89 -5.21
CA THR A 206 -15.21 3.50 -4.71
C THR A 206 -16.69 3.18 -4.56
N LEU A 207 -17.23 2.35 -5.45
CA LEU A 207 -18.65 2.01 -5.46
C LEU A 207 -18.86 0.50 -5.31
N PRO A 208 -19.85 0.08 -4.51
CA PRO A 208 -20.35 -1.29 -4.51
C PRO A 208 -21.32 -1.52 -5.68
N ASP A 209 -21.64 -2.78 -5.92
CA ASP A 209 -22.87 -3.12 -6.63
C ASP A 209 -24.06 -3.16 -5.65
N ILE A 210 -25.21 -2.71 -6.14
CA ILE A 210 -26.50 -2.99 -5.51
C ILE A 210 -26.84 -4.45 -5.86
N ILE A 211 -26.95 -5.30 -4.84
CA ILE A 211 -27.17 -6.73 -5.02
C ILE A 211 -28.64 -7.01 -4.75
N ASN A 212 -29.32 -7.61 -5.73
CA ASN A 212 -30.74 -7.92 -5.63
C ASN A 212 -31.01 -8.83 -4.42
N GLY A 213 -31.93 -8.40 -3.57
CA GLY A 213 -32.35 -9.12 -2.35
C GLY A 213 -31.57 -8.70 -1.10
N GLU A 214 -30.49 -7.93 -1.23
CA GLU A 214 -29.80 -7.33 -0.08
C GLU A 214 -30.38 -5.94 0.22
N ALA A 215 -31.10 -5.84 1.34
CA ALA A 215 -31.72 -4.58 1.78
C ALA A 215 -30.78 -3.68 2.60
N GLU A 216 -29.61 -4.17 3.00
CA GLU A 216 -28.66 -3.42 3.83
C GLU A 216 -27.98 -2.30 3.03
N GLU A 217 -27.77 -1.16 3.69
CA GLU A 217 -26.99 -0.06 3.12
C GLU A 217 -25.53 -0.45 2.95
N LYS A 218 -24.97 -0.10 1.79
CA LYS A 218 -23.59 -0.39 1.43
C LYS A 218 -22.71 0.83 1.56
N TRP A 219 -21.42 0.62 1.66
CA TRP A 219 -20.46 1.71 1.69
C TRP A 219 -20.09 2.15 0.28
N GLY A 220 -20.09 3.45 0.04
CA GLY A 220 -19.45 4.09 -1.10
C GLY A 220 -18.45 5.15 -0.63
N ALA A 221 -17.55 5.56 -1.52
CA ALA A 221 -16.71 6.73 -1.27
C ALA A 221 -16.51 7.59 -2.52
N VAL A 222 -16.54 8.90 -2.30
CA VAL A 222 -16.44 9.97 -3.31
C VAL A 222 -15.39 10.96 -2.86
N ARG A 223 -14.74 11.65 -3.79
CA ARG A 223 -13.75 12.68 -3.45
C ARG A 223 -14.45 14.00 -3.16
N LEU A 224 -14.01 14.68 -2.11
CA LEU A 224 -14.52 15.96 -1.66
C LEU A 224 -13.38 16.97 -1.63
N LEU A 225 -13.51 18.01 -2.45
CA LEU A 225 -12.66 19.18 -2.47
C LEU A 225 -13.07 20.15 -1.36
N ASN A 226 -12.08 20.62 -0.60
CA ASN A 226 -12.19 21.81 0.23
C ASN A 226 -11.13 22.81 -0.22
N ALA A 227 -11.52 23.77 -1.07
CA ALA A 227 -10.69 24.87 -1.54
C ALA A 227 -10.81 26.13 -0.66
N THR A 228 -11.30 26.00 0.57
CA THR A 228 -11.37 27.10 1.55
C THR A 228 -10.18 27.08 2.51
N ASP A 229 -10.02 28.17 3.28
CA ASP A 229 -9.03 28.27 4.37
C ASP A 229 -9.55 27.69 5.71
N LYS A 230 -10.71 27.02 5.73
CA LYS A 230 -11.36 26.51 6.95
C LYS A 230 -11.55 25.00 6.87
N ASP A 231 -11.54 24.35 8.03
CA ASP A 231 -11.92 22.94 8.13
C ASP A 231 -13.37 22.77 7.65
N LEU A 232 -13.61 21.79 6.77
CA LEU A 232 -14.94 21.34 6.41
C LEU A 232 -15.34 20.21 7.37
N LYS A 233 -16.23 20.52 8.32
CA LYS A 233 -16.70 19.62 9.39
C LYS A 233 -18.23 19.59 9.41
N ASP A 234 -18.77 18.58 10.10
CA ASP A 234 -20.21 18.40 10.31
C ASP A 234 -21.02 18.36 9.01
N VAL A 235 -20.41 17.81 7.95
CA VAL A 235 -21.02 17.65 6.63
C VAL A 235 -21.68 16.29 6.48
N LYS A 236 -22.72 16.22 5.65
CA LYS A 236 -23.47 15.00 5.36
C LYS A 236 -23.57 14.77 3.86
N ILE A 237 -23.52 13.52 3.46
CA ILE A 237 -23.83 13.09 2.08
C ILE A 237 -25.11 12.26 2.12
N GLU A 238 -26.12 12.72 1.38
CA GLU A 238 -27.32 11.95 1.05
C GLU A 238 -27.12 11.31 -0.34
N CYS A 239 -27.36 10.01 -0.44
CA CYS A 239 -27.41 9.28 -1.72
C CYS A 239 -28.86 8.93 -2.02
N VAL A 240 -29.36 9.36 -3.18
CA VAL A 240 -30.73 9.12 -3.65
C VAL A 240 -30.68 8.33 -4.94
N LEU A 241 -31.23 7.12 -4.97
CA LEU A 241 -31.34 6.33 -6.19
C LEU A 241 -32.44 6.90 -7.12
N GLU A 242 -32.34 6.66 -8.43
CA GLU A 242 -33.38 7.03 -9.41
C GLU A 242 -34.76 6.43 -9.09
N THR A 243 -34.78 5.34 -8.33
CA THR A 243 -35.96 4.61 -7.83
C THR A 243 -36.55 5.21 -6.55
N GLY A 244 -35.85 6.15 -5.91
CA GLY A 244 -36.34 6.95 -4.79
C GLY A 244 -35.83 6.54 -3.41
N GLU A 245 -35.12 5.41 -3.28
CA GLU A 245 -34.45 4.99 -2.04
C GLU A 245 -33.35 5.98 -1.64
N ARG A 246 -33.16 6.16 -0.34
CA ARG A 246 -32.28 7.20 0.24
C ARG A 246 -31.47 6.65 1.39
N ALA A 247 -30.23 7.12 1.50
CA ALA A 247 -29.36 6.86 2.63
C ALA A 247 -28.54 8.12 2.94
N VAL A 248 -28.37 8.44 4.23
CA VAL A 248 -27.68 9.66 4.68
C VAL A 248 -26.56 9.27 5.62
N PHE A 249 -25.38 9.85 5.41
CA PHE A 249 -24.22 9.63 6.27
C PHE A 249 -23.55 10.94 6.67
N ALA A 250 -23.21 11.08 7.95
CA ALA A 250 -22.34 12.16 8.43
C ALA A 250 -20.90 11.82 8.06
N THR A 251 -20.36 12.53 7.08
CA THR A 251 -19.12 12.13 6.40
C THR A 251 -17.88 12.72 7.08
N ASP A 252 -16.71 12.32 6.60
CA ASP A 252 -15.43 12.66 7.20
C ASP A 252 -15.08 14.14 7.02
N ALA A 253 -14.38 14.72 7.99
CA ALA A 253 -13.88 16.09 7.90
C ALA A 253 -12.79 16.22 6.83
N VAL A 254 -12.74 17.38 6.16
CA VAL A 254 -11.71 17.70 5.15
C VAL A 254 -10.98 18.97 5.56
N MET A 255 -9.67 18.86 5.74
CA MET A 255 -8.81 20.00 6.09
C MET A 255 -8.81 21.09 4.99
N PRO A 256 -8.45 22.35 5.31
CA PRO A 256 -8.36 23.44 4.33
C PRO A 256 -7.45 23.10 3.18
N MET A 257 -7.76 23.53 1.95
CA MET A 257 -6.94 23.32 0.75
C MET A 257 -6.58 21.85 0.47
N ALA A 258 -7.53 20.93 0.65
CA ALA A 258 -7.29 19.50 0.41
C ALA A 258 -8.39 18.86 -0.44
N VAL A 259 -8.05 17.71 -1.03
CA VAL A 259 -9.03 16.74 -1.53
C VAL A 259 -8.92 15.49 -0.67
N ARG A 260 -10.05 15.03 -0.12
CA ARG A 260 -10.13 13.77 0.65
C ARG A 260 -11.18 12.87 0.03
N LYS A 261 -10.96 11.56 0.03
CA LYS A 261 -11.98 10.59 -0.36
C LYS A 261 -12.84 10.24 0.86
N VAL A 262 -14.08 10.70 0.87
CA VAL A 262 -14.98 10.65 2.03
C VAL A 262 -16.09 9.62 1.82
N LYS A 263 -16.58 9.07 2.93
CA LYS A 263 -17.54 7.95 2.93
C LYS A 263 -18.97 8.43 2.75
N PHE A 264 -19.79 7.61 2.10
CA PHE A 264 -21.24 7.76 2.07
C PHE A 264 -21.92 6.39 2.07
N ARG A 265 -23.24 6.38 2.30
CA ARG A 265 -24.06 5.17 2.27
C ARG A 265 -24.82 5.08 0.96
N VAL A 266 -24.78 3.91 0.34
CA VAL A 266 -25.59 3.55 -0.83
C VAL A 266 -26.80 2.76 -0.33
N PRO A 267 -28.04 3.16 -0.67
CA PRO A 267 -29.23 2.41 -0.28
C PRO A 267 -29.22 0.98 -0.85
N GLY A 268 -29.70 0.00 -0.07
CA GLY A 268 -30.02 -1.34 -0.57
C GLY A 268 -31.36 -1.33 -1.33
N VAL A 269 -31.58 -2.34 -2.18
CA VAL A 269 -32.82 -2.48 -2.96
C VAL A 269 -33.43 -3.86 -2.69
N LYS A 270 -34.59 -3.85 -2.03
CA LYS A 270 -35.27 -5.09 -1.60
C LYS A 270 -36.20 -5.67 -2.65
N ASP A 271 -36.97 -4.85 -3.35
CA ASP A 271 -38.09 -5.32 -4.19
C ASP A 271 -37.98 -4.86 -5.66
N ALA A 272 -37.29 -3.76 -5.95
CA ALA A 272 -37.13 -3.22 -7.30
C ALA A 272 -35.95 -3.86 -8.07
N PHE A 273 -36.03 -5.16 -8.34
CA PHE A 273 -34.95 -5.89 -9.01
C PHE A 273 -34.76 -5.47 -10.47
N LYS A 274 -33.56 -4.98 -10.77
CA LYS A 274 -33.06 -4.65 -12.11
C LYS A 274 -31.70 -5.31 -12.31
N THR A 275 -31.28 -5.42 -13.56
CA THR A 275 -29.89 -5.70 -13.92
C THR A 275 -29.36 -4.57 -14.78
N GLY A 276 -28.23 -3.98 -14.38
CA GLY A 276 -27.53 -2.93 -15.12
C GLY A 276 -27.43 -1.61 -14.37
N SER A 277 -27.28 -0.53 -15.14
CA SER A 277 -27.06 0.82 -14.63
C SER A 277 -28.22 1.36 -13.79
N VAL A 278 -27.90 1.98 -12.66
CA VAL A 278 -28.80 2.72 -11.78
C VAL A 278 -28.15 4.06 -11.47
N LYS A 279 -28.83 5.17 -11.81
CA LYS A 279 -28.34 6.50 -11.43
C LYS A 279 -28.60 6.77 -9.96
N ALA A 280 -27.66 7.47 -9.33
CA ALA A 280 -27.86 8.03 -8.01
C ALA A 280 -27.38 9.49 -7.95
N THR A 281 -28.10 10.32 -7.21
CA THR A 281 -27.69 11.68 -6.89
C THR A 281 -27.04 11.69 -5.52
N LEU A 282 -25.81 12.21 -5.44
CA LEU A 282 -25.15 12.54 -4.19
C LEU A 282 -25.39 14.02 -3.88
N ILE A 283 -25.88 14.31 -2.68
CA ILE A 283 -26.17 15.66 -2.20
C ILE A 283 -25.32 15.91 -0.96
N LEU A 284 -24.41 16.88 -1.05
CA LEU A 284 -23.58 17.32 0.08
C LEU A 284 -24.26 18.48 0.80
N SER A 285 -24.37 18.40 2.12
CA SER A 285 -24.95 19.47 2.95
C SER A 285 -24.08 19.77 4.18
N ASP A 286 -24.15 21.01 4.65
CA ASP A 286 -23.53 21.43 5.91
C ASP A 286 -24.37 21.01 7.13
N GLY A 287 -23.83 21.22 8.34
CA GLY A 287 -24.50 20.87 9.60
C GLY A 287 -25.83 21.59 9.83
N ARG A 288 -26.15 22.63 9.04
CA ARG A 288 -27.44 23.35 9.08
C ARG A 288 -28.42 22.85 8.02
N GLY A 289 -28.04 21.86 7.22
CA GLY A 289 -28.85 21.30 6.14
C GLY A 289 -28.85 22.13 4.86
N ARG A 290 -27.97 23.13 4.75
CA ARG A 290 -27.81 23.87 3.49
C ARG A 290 -26.97 23.01 2.54
N GLU A 291 -27.46 22.83 1.34
CA GLU A 291 -26.74 22.16 0.27
C GLU A 291 -25.49 22.95 -0.12
N LEU A 292 -24.36 22.24 -0.16
CA LEU A 292 -23.07 22.78 -0.58
C LEU A 292 -22.78 22.43 -2.03
N ASP A 293 -23.08 21.20 -2.44
CA ASP A 293 -22.87 20.72 -3.81
C ASP A 293 -23.72 19.46 -4.08
N ARG A 294 -23.87 19.09 -5.35
CA ARG A 294 -24.48 17.82 -5.76
C ARG A 294 -23.81 17.25 -7.02
N THR A 295 -23.83 15.94 -7.15
CA THR A 295 -23.35 15.26 -8.37
C THR A 295 -24.15 14.00 -8.66
N GLU A 296 -24.18 13.58 -9.92
CA GLU A 296 -24.74 12.29 -10.32
C GLU A 296 -23.63 11.25 -10.45
N ILE A 297 -23.89 10.06 -9.91
CA ILE A 297 -23.04 8.87 -10.07
C ILE A 297 -23.84 7.74 -10.71
N GLU A 298 -23.12 6.77 -11.27
CA GLU A 298 -23.69 5.56 -11.83
C GLU A 298 -23.28 4.35 -11.00
N LEU A 299 -24.27 3.63 -10.48
CA LEU A 299 -24.13 2.36 -9.79
C LEU A 299 -24.56 1.22 -10.72
N GLN A 300 -24.19 0.00 -10.36
CA GLN A 300 -24.69 -1.20 -11.03
C GLN A 300 -25.56 -1.98 -10.06
N GLN A 301 -26.72 -2.43 -10.53
CA GLN A 301 -27.59 -3.35 -9.83
C GLN A 301 -27.51 -4.72 -10.50
N ARG A 302 -27.28 -5.78 -9.72
CA ARG A 302 -27.04 -7.14 -10.26
C ARG A 302 -27.57 -8.22 -9.30
N PRO A 303 -27.90 -9.43 -9.80
CA PRO A 303 -28.09 -10.61 -8.97
C PRO A 303 -26.80 -11.01 -8.24
N ALA A 304 -26.92 -11.57 -7.03
CA ALA A 304 -25.77 -12.10 -6.27
C ALA A 304 -25.02 -13.23 -7.00
N THR A 305 -25.67 -13.88 -7.97
CA THR A 305 -25.14 -14.97 -8.79
C THR A 305 -24.27 -14.50 -9.96
N ASP A 306 -24.25 -13.20 -10.25
CA ASP A 306 -23.40 -12.59 -11.27
C ASP A 306 -22.09 -12.11 -10.65
N HIS A 307 -21.07 -11.89 -11.49
CA HIS A 307 -19.89 -11.18 -11.03
C HIS A 307 -20.27 -9.80 -10.49
N HIS A 308 -19.81 -9.47 -9.30
CA HIS A 308 -20.24 -8.26 -8.60
C HIS A 308 -19.17 -7.70 -7.67
N GLU A 309 -19.33 -6.42 -7.33
CA GLU A 309 -18.46 -5.70 -6.41
C GLU A 309 -19.08 -5.53 -5.01
N ARG A 310 -18.27 -5.77 -3.98
CA ARG A 310 -18.63 -5.53 -2.57
C ARG A 310 -17.66 -4.55 -1.93
N THR A 311 -18.11 -3.81 -0.91
CA THR A 311 -17.31 -2.80 -0.21
C THR A 311 -17.24 -3.07 1.29
N PHE A 312 -16.15 -2.61 1.92
CA PHE A 312 -15.90 -2.73 3.35
C PHE A 312 -15.09 -1.53 3.88
N ILE A 313 -15.03 -1.38 5.20
CA ILE A 313 -14.17 -0.38 5.85
C ILE A 313 -12.87 -1.04 6.27
N SER A 314 -11.76 -0.57 5.71
CA SER A 314 -10.42 -1.05 6.06
C SER A 314 -10.01 -0.56 7.45
N GLN A 315 -9.47 -1.46 8.26
CA GLN A 315 -8.90 -1.19 9.57
C GLN A 315 -7.54 -0.50 9.50
N ILE A 316 -6.91 -0.42 8.31
CA ILE A 316 -5.63 0.27 8.11
C ILE A 316 -5.77 1.78 8.37
N ASP A 317 -6.81 2.39 7.82
CA ASP A 317 -6.97 3.86 7.74
C ASP A 317 -8.43 4.33 7.75
N GLY A 318 -9.40 3.44 7.93
CA GLY A 318 -10.81 3.79 7.99
C GLY A 318 -11.46 4.16 6.66
N SER A 319 -10.78 3.91 5.53
CA SER A 319 -11.30 4.13 4.18
C SER A 319 -12.23 3.02 3.70
N VAL A 320 -13.07 3.34 2.71
CA VAL A 320 -13.87 2.34 1.99
C VAL A 320 -13.04 1.74 0.87
N GLN A 321 -12.82 0.43 0.97
CA GLN A 321 -12.24 -0.39 -0.08
C GLN A 321 -13.31 -1.29 -0.71
N TYR A 322 -13.00 -1.86 -1.87
CA TYR A 322 -13.87 -2.80 -2.54
C TYR A 322 -13.11 -4.09 -2.88
N TYR A 323 -13.84 -5.16 -3.14
CA TYR A 323 -13.34 -6.37 -3.76
C TYR A 323 -14.35 -6.87 -4.79
N SER A 324 -13.88 -7.68 -5.74
CA SER A 324 -14.71 -8.22 -6.82
C SER A 324 -14.90 -9.72 -6.65
N VAL A 325 -16.06 -10.24 -7.03
CA VAL A 325 -16.47 -11.61 -6.77
C VAL A 325 -16.82 -12.30 -8.09
N ALA A 326 -16.28 -13.50 -8.31
CA ALA A 326 -16.88 -14.50 -9.20
C ALA A 326 -17.60 -15.52 -8.29
N PRO A 327 -18.93 -15.43 -8.13
CA PRO A 327 -19.63 -16.24 -7.15
C PRO A 327 -19.71 -17.71 -7.60
N SER A 328 -19.93 -18.60 -6.65
CA SER A 328 -20.28 -19.98 -6.97
C SER A 328 -21.58 -20.04 -7.78
N THR A 329 -21.68 -21.02 -8.69
CA THR A 329 -22.92 -21.29 -9.42
C THR A 329 -23.93 -22.10 -8.62
N GLU A 330 -23.51 -22.72 -7.53
CA GLU A 330 -24.40 -23.43 -6.60
C GLU A 330 -24.50 -22.68 -5.27
N VAL A 331 -25.65 -22.80 -4.60
CA VAL A 331 -25.86 -22.30 -3.25
C VAL A 331 -25.77 -23.50 -2.31
N ALA A 332 -24.62 -23.65 -1.64
CA ALA A 332 -24.38 -24.72 -0.68
C ALA A 332 -23.57 -24.19 0.51
N ASP A 333 -23.83 -24.74 1.70
CA ASP A 333 -23.02 -24.45 2.88
C ASP A 333 -21.63 -25.07 2.73
N GLY A 334 -20.60 -24.44 3.32
CA GLY A 334 -19.25 -25.00 3.38
C GLY A 334 -18.52 -25.06 2.04
N GLN A 335 -18.89 -24.21 1.06
CA GLN A 335 -18.16 -24.07 -0.19
C GLN A 335 -16.73 -23.55 0.04
N ALA A 336 -15.86 -23.80 -0.95
CA ALA A 336 -14.49 -23.30 -0.93
C ALA A 336 -14.40 -21.80 -1.22
N LEU A 337 -13.28 -21.20 -0.84
CA LEU A 337 -12.92 -19.82 -1.18
C LEU A 337 -11.57 -19.78 -1.88
N VAL A 338 -11.49 -19.10 -3.02
CA VAL A 338 -10.24 -18.84 -3.73
C VAL A 338 -9.95 -17.34 -3.69
N LEU A 339 -8.89 -16.96 -3.00
CA LEU A 339 -8.35 -15.60 -3.03
C LEU A 339 -7.50 -15.43 -4.30
N SER A 340 -7.91 -14.54 -5.19
CA SER A 340 -7.21 -14.26 -6.46
C SER A 340 -6.57 -12.88 -6.44
N VAL A 341 -5.25 -12.83 -6.29
CA VAL A 341 -4.47 -11.60 -6.27
C VAL A 341 -4.01 -11.20 -7.67
N HIS A 342 -4.23 -9.93 -8.04
CA HIS A 342 -4.07 -9.42 -9.40
C HIS A 342 -2.65 -8.97 -9.78
N GLY A 343 -2.39 -8.94 -11.09
CA GLY A 343 -1.16 -8.41 -11.69
C GLY A 343 -1.02 -6.88 -11.61
N ALA A 344 0.14 -6.35 -11.99
CA ALA A 344 0.38 -4.91 -11.98
C ALA A 344 -0.52 -4.21 -13.00
N SER A 345 -1.13 -3.09 -12.59
CA SER A 345 -2.13 -2.37 -13.38
C SER A 345 -3.45 -3.12 -13.58
N VAL A 346 -3.74 -4.22 -12.87
CA VAL A 346 -5.03 -4.93 -13.04
C VAL A 346 -5.99 -4.50 -11.93
N GLU A 347 -7.25 -4.19 -12.27
CA GLU A 347 -8.29 -4.03 -11.24
C GLU A 347 -8.77 -5.38 -10.73
N ALA A 348 -9.15 -5.43 -9.45
CA ALA A 348 -9.96 -6.48 -8.86
C ALA A 348 -11.13 -6.92 -9.78
N ARG A 349 -11.81 -5.94 -10.39
CA ARG A 349 -12.91 -6.14 -11.33
C ARG A 349 -12.53 -7.02 -12.50
N ASN A 350 -11.42 -6.68 -13.16
CA ASN A 350 -10.93 -7.39 -14.33
C ASN A 350 -10.37 -8.76 -13.93
N GLN A 351 -9.71 -8.85 -12.77
CA GLN A 351 -9.20 -10.09 -12.22
C GLN A 351 -10.33 -11.11 -12.01
N ALA A 352 -11.39 -10.76 -11.28
CA ALA A 352 -12.50 -11.69 -11.02
C ALA A 352 -13.23 -12.11 -12.32
N ARG A 353 -13.40 -11.18 -13.27
CA ARG A 353 -14.07 -11.44 -14.55
C ARG A 353 -13.25 -12.31 -15.51
N ALA A 354 -11.95 -12.48 -15.27
CA ALA A 354 -11.11 -13.40 -16.03
C ALA A 354 -11.36 -14.88 -15.67
N TYR A 355 -12.03 -15.15 -14.54
CA TYR A 355 -12.40 -16.50 -14.12
C TYR A 355 -13.81 -16.87 -14.57
N LYS A 356 -13.97 -18.11 -15.05
CA LYS A 356 -15.28 -18.78 -15.09
C LYS A 356 -15.72 -19.08 -13.66
N LYS A 357 -16.99 -18.84 -13.35
CA LYS A 357 -17.62 -19.23 -12.08
C LYS A 357 -17.47 -20.75 -11.86
N LYS A 358 -17.34 -21.18 -10.60
CA LYS A 358 -17.21 -22.59 -10.20
C LYS A 358 -18.48 -23.03 -9.47
N ASP A 359 -18.81 -24.31 -9.51
CA ASP A 359 -19.92 -24.90 -8.75
C ASP A 359 -19.56 -25.18 -7.27
N TRP A 360 -18.27 -25.27 -6.96
CA TRP A 360 -17.77 -25.65 -5.63
C TRP A 360 -17.07 -24.52 -4.86
N ALA A 361 -16.85 -23.35 -5.48
CA ALA A 361 -16.06 -22.27 -4.89
C ALA A 361 -16.52 -20.87 -5.28
N HIS A 362 -16.35 -19.93 -4.35
CA HIS A 362 -16.33 -18.50 -4.63
C HIS A 362 -14.89 -18.06 -4.94
N ILE A 363 -14.70 -17.22 -5.95
CA ILE A 363 -13.41 -16.58 -6.23
C ILE A 363 -13.54 -15.10 -5.91
N VAL A 364 -12.64 -14.58 -5.07
CA VAL A 364 -12.65 -13.17 -4.64
C VAL A 364 -11.33 -12.50 -4.99
N ALA A 365 -11.41 -11.29 -5.56
CA ALA A 365 -10.26 -10.50 -5.97
C ALA A 365 -10.17 -9.20 -5.14
N PRO A 366 -9.20 -9.08 -4.22
CA PRO A 366 -8.88 -7.83 -3.52
C PRO A 366 -8.27 -6.78 -4.46
N THR A 367 -8.13 -5.54 -3.98
CA THR A 367 -7.65 -4.42 -4.82
C THR A 367 -6.16 -4.12 -4.67
N ASN A 368 -5.47 -4.77 -3.73
CA ASN A 368 -4.10 -4.40 -3.36
C ASN A 368 -4.00 -2.91 -3.00
N ARG A 369 -5.08 -2.33 -2.47
CA ARG A 369 -5.35 -0.89 -2.37
C ARG A 369 -5.50 -0.15 -3.71
N ARG A 370 -4.69 -0.48 -4.73
CA ARG A 370 -4.71 0.07 -6.09
C ARG A 370 -4.16 -0.96 -7.11
N PRO A 371 -4.42 -0.80 -8.43
CA PRO A 371 -3.93 -1.72 -9.47
C PRO A 371 -2.42 -1.97 -9.50
N PHE A 372 -1.61 -0.97 -9.16
CA PHE A 372 -0.17 -1.13 -8.95
C PHE A 372 0.19 -1.43 -7.48
N GLY A 373 -0.66 -0.97 -6.57
CA GLY A 373 -0.67 -1.32 -5.15
C GLY A 373 0.69 -1.24 -4.46
N PHE A 374 0.89 -2.19 -3.54
CA PHE A 374 2.13 -2.34 -2.77
C PHE A 374 2.83 -3.66 -3.10
N ASN A 375 2.62 -4.17 -4.32
CA ASN A 375 3.10 -5.47 -4.79
C ASN A 375 2.59 -6.66 -3.93
N TRP A 376 1.47 -6.50 -3.22
CA TRP A 376 0.92 -7.47 -2.25
C TRP A 376 1.77 -7.64 -0.98
N GLU A 377 2.82 -6.85 -0.82
CA GLU A 377 3.55 -6.68 0.43
C GLU A 377 2.92 -5.53 1.25
N GLU A 378 3.37 -5.36 2.50
CA GLU A 378 2.95 -4.24 3.38
C GLU A 378 1.41 -4.08 3.44
N TRP A 379 0.87 -2.89 3.18
CA TRP A 379 -0.58 -2.63 3.15
C TRP A 379 -1.34 -3.49 2.14
N GLY A 380 -0.69 -3.91 1.05
CA GLY A 380 -1.27 -4.80 0.06
C GLY A 380 -1.59 -6.19 0.62
N ARG A 381 -0.73 -6.68 1.53
CA ARG A 381 -0.98 -7.95 2.23
C ARG A 381 -2.16 -7.83 3.19
N ILE A 382 -2.25 -6.71 3.90
CA ILE A 382 -3.31 -6.47 4.89
C ILE A 382 -4.66 -6.37 4.16
N ASP A 383 -4.73 -5.64 3.04
CA ASP A 383 -5.91 -5.58 2.17
C ASP A 383 -6.38 -6.98 1.72
N ALA A 384 -5.44 -7.84 1.30
CA ALA A 384 -5.76 -9.21 0.90
C ALA A 384 -6.39 -10.03 2.05
N MET A 385 -5.85 -9.90 3.26
CA MET A 385 -6.36 -10.62 4.43
C MET A 385 -7.67 -10.02 4.97
N GLU A 386 -7.88 -8.71 4.88
CA GLU A 386 -9.17 -8.07 5.19
C GLU A 386 -10.27 -8.58 4.25
N VAL A 387 -9.97 -8.66 2.95
CA VAL A 387 -10.91 -9.21 1.95
C VAL A 387 -11.16 -10.69 2.18
N LEU A 388 -10.13 -11.48 2.52
CA LEU A 388 -10.32 -12.90 2.85
C LEU A 388 -11.28 -13.06 4.03
N ALA A 389 -11.07 -12.31 5.11
CA ALA A 389 -11.92 -12.34 6.30
C ALA A 389 -13.37 -11.90 6.00
N GLU A 390 -13.54 -10.82 5.23
CA GLU A 390 -14.86 -10.33 4.84
C GLU A 390 -15.58 -11.33 3.92
N ALA A 391 -14.88 -11.92 2.95
CA ALA A 391 -15.45 -12.92 2.06
C ALA A 391 -15.88 -14.19 2.83
N LYS A 392 -15.06 -14.68 3.76
CA LYS A 392 -15.43 -15.81 4.63
C LYS A 392 -16.70 -15.53 5.43
N LYS A 393 -16.84 -14.30 5.96
CA LYS A 393 -18.05 -13.87 6.68
C LYS A 393 -19.28 -13.80 5.79
N VAL A 394 -19.15 -13.25 4.58
CA VAL A 394 -20.26 -13.07 3.64
C VAL A 394 -20.73 -14.41 3.06
N PHE A 395 -19.80 -15.26 2.62
CA PHE A 395 -20.11 -16.50 1.91
C PHE A 395 -20.15 -17.74 2.82
N LYS A 396 -19.74 -17.61 4.10
CA LYS A 396 -19.72 -18.71 5.08
C LYS A 396 -19.02 -19.96 4.56
N THR A 397 -17.88 -19.74 3.90
CA THR A 397 -17.06 -20.79 3.29
C THR A 397 -16.40 -21.68 4.35
N GLU A 398 -16.07 -22.91 3.96
CA GLU A 398 -15.32 -23.84 4.81
C GLU A 398 -13.85 -23.38 4.93
N ASP A 399 -13.40 -23.13 6.16
CA ASP A 399 -12.07 -22.57 6.42
C ASP A 399 -10.95 -23.48 5.88
N SER A 400 -11.13 -24.80 6.00
CA SER A 400 -10.16 -25.77 5.51
C SER A 400 -10.05 -25.82 3.98
N LEU A 401 -10.98 -25.21 3.24
CA LEU A 401 -11.03 -25.17 1.77
C LEU A 401 -10.76 -23.75 1.24
N THR A 402 -9.72 -23.11 1.78
CA THR A 402 -9.24 -21.79 1.34
C THR A 402 -8.01 -21.93 0.44
N TYR A 403 -8.01 -21.28 -0.73
CA TYR A 403 -6.94 -21.36 -1.73
C TYR A 403 -6.46 -19.98 -2.19
N LEU A 404 -5.27 -19.92 -2.78
CA LEU A 404 -4.65 -18.67 -3.23
C LEU A 404 -4.08 -18.79 -4.65
N THR A 405 -4.32 -17.82 -5.51
CA THR A 405 -3.72 -17.78 -6.85
C THR A 405 -3.55 -16.36 -7.36
N GLY A 406 -2.74 -16.18 -8.39
CA GLY A 406 -2.51 -14.89 -9.03
C GLY A 406 -1.50 -14.96 -10.15
N HIS A 407 -1.50 -13.93 -11.00
CA HIS A 407 -0.65 -13.83 -12.19
C HIS A 407 0.30 -12.63 -12.12
N SER A 408 1.55 -12.78 -12.60
CA SER A 408 2.55 -11.70 -12.65
C SER A 408 2.86 -11.14 -11.26
N MET A 409 2.60 -9.85 -11.00
CA MET A 409 2.66 -9.27 -9.64
C MET A 409 1.74 -10.01 -8.66
N GLY A 410 0.59 -10.52 -9.11
CA GLY A 410 -0.30 -11.37 -8.33
C GLY A 410 0.29 -12.76 -8.09
N GLY A 411 1.07 -13.29 -9.03
CA GLY A 411 1.84 -14.51 -8.80
C GLY A 411 2.88 -14.30 -7.69
N HIS A 412 3.55 -13.15 -7.69
CA HIS A 412 4.46 -12.76 -6.61
C HIS A 412 3.72 -12.64 -5.28
N GLY A 413 2.56 -11.98 -5.28
CA GLY A 413 1.67 -11.92 -4.12
C GLY A 413 1.21 -13.30 -3.64
N THR A 414 1.04 -14.26 -4.55
CA THR A 414 0.69 -15.65 -4.20
C THR A 414 1.83 -16.35 -3.45
N TRP A 415 3.07 -16.21 -3.92
CA TRP A 415 4.23 -16.67 -3.16
C TRP A 415 4.33 -15.96 -1.82
N TYR A 416 4.30 -14.63 -1.81
CA TYR A 416 4.49 -13.84 -0.61
C TYR A 416 3.44 -14.11 0.46
N LEU A 417 2.15 -14.09 0.12
CA LEU A 417 1.07 -14.37 1.07
C LEU A 417 1.09 -15.82 1.54
N GLY A 418 1.34 -16.79 0.65
CA GLY A 418 1.40 -18.20 1.02
C GLY A 418 2.52 -18.50 2.03
N VAL A 419 3.69 -17.86 1.87
CA VAL A 419 4.81 -18.03 2.81
C VAL A 419 4.63 -17.24 4.09
N THR A 420 3.91 -16.11 4.04
CA THR A 420 3.64 -15.23 5.19
C THR A 420 2.53 -15.78 6.07
N TYR A 421 1.56 -16.48 5.49
CA TYR A 421 0.38 -17.03 6.16
C TYR A 421 0.24 -18.54 5.91
N PRO A 422 1.22 -19.35 6.37
CA PRO A 422 1.32 -20.77 6.00
C PRO A 422 0.17 -21.65 6.50
N ASP A 423 -0.64 -21.17 7.44
CA ASP A 423 -1.79 -21.86 7.99
C ASP A 423 -3.15 -21.40 7.41
N GLN A 424 -3.14 -20.47 6.44
CA GLN A 424 -4.38 -19.88 5.88
C GLN A 424 -4.81 -20.46 4.53
N PHE A 425 -3.94 -21.24 3.87
CA PHE A 425 -4.19 -21.74 2.51
C PHE A 425 -3.87 -23.24 2.38
N ALA A 426 -4.86 -24.00 1.91
CA ALA A 426 -4.71 -25.43 1.63
C ALA A 426 -3.74 -25.68 0.47
N ALA A 427 -3.82 -24.84 -0.56
CA ALA A 427 -2.90 -24.83 -1.68
C ALA A 427 -2.81 -23.44 -2.32
N ILE A 428 -1.67 -23.18 -2.95
CA ILE A 428 -1.37 -21.94 -3.66
C ILE A 428 -1.00 -22.21 -5.13
N ALA A 429 -1.32 -21.28 -6.03
CA ALA A 429 -1.00 -21.39 -7.46
C ALA A 429 -0.45 -20.09 -8.06
N PRO A 430 0.85 -19.82 -7.92
CA PRO A 430 1.51 -18.66 -8.52
C PRO A 430 1.72 -18.86 -10.03
N CYS A 431 1.25 -17.88 -10.82
CA CYS A 431 1.29 -17.93 -12.29
C CYS A 431 2.18 -16.82 -12.88
N ALA A 432 3.02 -17.15 -13.86
CA ALA A 432 3.89 -16.19 -14.59
C ALA A 432 4.68 -15.24 -13.65
N SER A 433 5.31 -15.80 -12.62
CA SER A 433 5.66 -15.09 -11.40
C SER A 433 7.16 -14.98 -11.12
N TYR A 434 7.55 -14.05 -10.25
CA TYR A 434 8.82 -14.01 -9.54
C TYR A 434 8.58 -14.22 -8.03
N PRO A 435 9.41 -14.97 -7.29
CA PRO A 435 9.20 -15.20 -5.86
C PRO A 435 9.58 -13.98 -5.01
N ASP A 436 10.54 -13.18 -5.47
CA ASP A 436 11.15 -12.12 -4.68
C ASP A 436 11.36 -10.84 -5.51
N ILE A 437 10.74 -9.74 -5.12
CA ILE A 437 10.72 -8.50 -5.91
C ILE A 437 12.10 -7.81 -6.01
N ILE A 438 12.89 -7.86 -4.93
CA ILE A 438 14.23 -7.27 -4.92
C ILE A 438 15.17 -8.13 -5.78
N GLY A 439 15.11 -9.46 -5.62
CA GLY A 439 15.87 -10.39 -6.46
C GLY A 439 15.53 -10.23 -7.95
N TYR A 440 14.24 -10.05 -8.26
CA TYR A 440 13.75 -9.83 -9.62
C TYR A 440 14.17 -8.48 -10.22
N ARG A 441 14.17 -7.40 -9.43
CA ARG A 441 14.53 -6.04 -9.90
C ARG A 441 16.04 -5.73 -9.84
N ARG A 442 16.87 -6.63 -9.31
CA ARG A 442 18.30 -6.38 -9.08
C ARG A 442 19.14 -6.49 -10.35
N ALA A 443 19.39 -5.32 -10.95
CA ALA A 443 20.65 -5.02 -11.60
C ALA A 443 21.37 -3.88 -10.84
N GLY A 444 22.47 -4.18 -10.14
CA GLY A 444 23.66 -3.31 -10.09
C GLY A 444 23.99 -2.48 -8.84
N ASN A 445 23.04 -1.81 -8.17
CA ASN A 445 23.44 -0.73 -7.22
C ASN A 445 23.49 -1.11 -5.74
N ASP A 446 22.63 -2.03 -5.28
CA ASP A 446 22.51 -2.39 -3.87
C ASP A 446 23.75 -3.13 -3.31
N SER A 447 24.42 -3.94 -4.13
CA SER A 447 25.60 -4.73 -3.71
C SER A 447 26.77 -3.85 -3.29
N ILE A 448 26.85 -2.63 -3.81
CA ILE A 448 27.87 -1.63 -3.48
C ILE A 448 27.61 -1.03 -2.08
N LEU A 449 26.36 -1.06 -1.62
CA LEU A 449 25.93 -0.50 -0.34
C LEU A 449 25.95 -1.52 0.82
N GLU A 450 26.15 -2.81 0.54
CA GLU A 450 26.09 -3.88 1.55
C GLU A 450 27.12 -3.72 2.68
N ALA A 451 28.25 -3.04 2.42
CA ALA A 451 29.26 -2.74 3.44
C ALA A 451 28.90 -1.53 4.32
N ASP A 452 27.89 -0.73 3.94
CA ASP A 452 27.45 0.41 4.72
C ASP A 452 26.58 -0.04 5.92
N ARG A 453 26.99 0.38 7.11
CA ARG A 453 26.33 0.04 8.37
C ARG A 453 24.87 0.48 8.42
N HIS A 454 24.51 1.64 7.88
CA HIS A 454 23.13 2.12 7.88
C HIS A 454 22.28 1.36 6.87
N TYR A 455 22.87 1.00 5.72
CA TYR A 455 22.22 0.14 4.75
C TYR A 455 21.88 -1.24 5.32
N SER A 456 22.76 -1.81 6.15
CA SER A 456 22.48 -3.11 6.81
C SER A 456 21.19 -3.08 7.66
N GLN A 457 20.93 -1.97 8.36
CA GLN A 457 19.71 -1.79 9.17
C GLN A 457 18.47 -1.62 8.30
N ILE A 458 18.59 -0.86 7.21
CA ILE A 458 17.53 -0.67 6.21
C ILE A 458 17.17 -2.01 5.57
N LYS A 459 18.18 -2.80 5.15
CA LYS A 459 17.98 -4.11 4.56
C LYS A 459 17.31 -5.07 5.53
N ARG A 460 17.75 -5.10 6.80
CA ARG A 460 17.10 -5.89 7.86
C ARG A 460 15.63 -5.51 8.03
N ALA A 461 15.30 -4.22 8.02
CA ALA A 461 13.91 -3.76 8.07
C ALA A 461 13.06 -4.15 6.83
N ALA A 462 13.67 -4.65 5.76
CA ALA A 462 12.98 -5.18 4.58
C ALA A 462 12.97 -6.73 4.52
N ASN A 463 13.47 -7.41 5.56
CA ASN A 463 13.59 -8.88 5.57
C ASN A 463 12.24 -9.61 5.45
N ALA A 464 11.15 -8.95 5.84
CA ALA A 464 9.81 -9.51 5.72
C ALA A 464 9.43 -9.85 4.27
N GLY A 465 9.90 -9.08 3.28
CA GLY A 465 9.65 -9.30 1.85
C GLY A 465 10.55 -10.35 1.19
N ARG A 466 11.33 -11.13 1.94
CA ARG A 466 12.34 -12.08 1.42
C ARG A 466 11.77 -13.49 1.27
N THR A 467 10.84 -13.68 0.33
CA THR A 467 10.08 -14.94 0.16
C THR A 467 10.96 -16.20 0.12
N LEU A 468 12.10 -16.13 -0.57
CA LEU A 468 13.01 -17.28 -0.66
C LEU A 468 13.65 -17.66 0.69
N SER A 469 13.86 -16.70 1.59
CA SER A 469 14.34 -16.95 2.94
C SER A 469 13.28 -17.59 3.83
N LEU A 470 12.00 -17.46 3.49
CA LEU A 470 10.87 -17.99 4.26
C LEU A 470 10.34 -19.33 3.70
N LYS A 471 10.92 -19.84 2.60
CA LYS A 471 10.41 -20.95 1.78
C LYS A 471 9.98 -22.22 2.52
N ARG A 472 10.55 -22.50 3.69
CA ARG A 472 10.19 -23.68 4.49
C ARG A 472 8.75 -23.61 5.04
N ASN A 473 8.15 -22.42 5.08
CA ASN A 473 6.76 -22.25 5.50
C ASN A 473 5.74 -22.90 4.55
N TYR A 474 6.12 -23.31 3.33
CA TYR A 474 5.21 -24.04 2.42
C TYR A 474 4.98 -25.51 2.79
N LEU A 475 5.64 -26.04 3.82
CA LEU A 475 5.65 -27.48 4.13
C LEU A 475 4.27 -28.14 4.19
N GLN A 476 3.24 -27.42 4.68
CA GLN A 476 1.90 -27.94 4.87
C GLN A 476 0.92 -27.62 3.72
N SER A 477 1.28 -26.74 2.78
CA SER A 477 0.40 -26.30 1.69
C SER A 477 0.76 -26.99 0.38
N GLY A 478 -0.22 -27.28 -0.48
CA GLY A 478 0.07 -27.67 -1.86
C GLY A 478 0.57 -26.49 -2.70
N VAL A 479 1.46 -26.73 -3.66
CA VAL A 479 1.97 -25.66 -4.56
C VAL A 479 1.83 -26.05 -6.02
N TYR A 480 1.14 -25.24 -6.82
CA TYR A 480 1.05 -25.42 -8.28
C TYR A 480 1.73 -24.26 -9.03
N ILE A 481 2.82 -24.53 -9.73
CA ILE A 481 3.53 -23.52 -10.52
C ILE A 481 3.07 -23.59 -11.98
N LEU A 482 2.59 -22.46 -12.52
CA LEU A 482 2.20 -22.33 -13.94
C LEU A 482 2.98 -21.17 -14.60
N HIS A 483 3.64 -21.43 -15.72
CA HIS A 483 4.36 -20.37 -16.45
C HIS A 483 4.36 -20.64 -17.95
N GLY A 484 4.33 -19.60 -18.79
CA GLY A 484 4.53 -19.76 -20.24
C GLY A 484 6.02 -19.85 -20.59
N ASP A 485 6.42 -20.81 -21.44
CA ASP A 485 7.84 -21.00 -21.79
C ASP A 485 8.43 -19.88 -22.66
N ALA A 486 7.59 -19.03 -23.26
CA ALA A 486 7.93 -17.92 -24.13
C ALA A 486 7.62 -16.54 -23.50
N ASP A 487 7.49 -16.48 -22.16
CA ASP A 487 7.23 -15.24 -21.43
C ASP A 487 8.43 -14.26 -21.51
N ASN A 488 8.19 -13.09 -22.10
CA ASN A 488 9.17 -12.03 -22.29
C ASN A 488 9.08 -10.87 -21.28
N VAL A 489 8.15 -10.94 -20.32
CA VAL A 489 7.97 -9.94 -19.25
C VAL A 489 8.54 -10.48 -17.94
N VAL A 490 8.19 -11.72 -17.59
CA VAL A 490 8.76 -12.45 -16.45
C VAL A 490 9.37 -13.73 -16.99
N SER A 491 10.70 -13.82 -17.03
CA SER A 491 11.38 -15.01 -17.54
C SER A 491 10.88 -16.27 -16.82
N VAL A 492 10.62 -17.33 -17.59
CA VAL A 492 10.30 -18.68 -17.11
C VAL A 492 11.35 -19.24 -16.15
N ASP A 493 12.58 -18.71 -16.17
CA ASP A 493 13.64 -19.10 -15.24
C ASP A 493 13.26 -18.84 -13.77
N GLN A 494 12.36 -17.89 -13.50
CA GLN A 494 11.81 -17.67 -12.15
C GLN A 494 10.96 -18.87 -11.67
N ALA A 495 10.17 -19.46 -12.57
CA ALA A 495 9.40 -20.68 -12.27
C ALA A 495 10.32 -21.89 -12.10
N ARG A 496 11.34 -22.03 -12.96
CA ARG A 496 12.35 -23.09 -12.87
C ARG A 496 13.18 -23.00 -11.58
N LEU A 497 13.51 -21.78 -11.14
CA LEU A 497 14.15 -21.52 -9.85
C LEU A 497 13.30 -22.07 -8.70
N MET A 498 12.01 -21.73 -8.66
CA MET A 498 11.11 -22.21 -7.61
C MET A 498 10.88 -23.72 -7.67
N ARG A 499 10.77 -24.29 -8.87
CA ARG A 499 10.72 -25.74 -9.07
C ARG A 499 11.94 -26.44 -8.47
N SER A 500 13.15 -25.94 -8.77
CA SER A 500 14.39 -26.48 -8.22
C SER A 500 14.44 -26.33 -6.70
N THR A 501 14.06 -25.15 -6.21
CA THR A 501 14.08 -24.82 -4.78
C THR A 501 13.13 -25.69 -3.97
N LEU A 502 11.90 -25.90 -4.45
CA LEU A 502 10.93 -26.78 -3.79
C LEU A 502 11.35 -28.25 -3.89
N GLY A 503 11.94 -28.68 -5.01
CA GLY A 503 12.42 -30.04 -5.21
C GLY A 503 13.48 -30.50 -4.19
N GLU A 504 14.12 -29.58 -3.47
CA GLU A 504 15.05 -29.89 -2.37
C GLU A 504 14.34 -30.42 -1.11
N PHE A 505 13.08 -30.04 -0.88
CA PHE A 505 12.46 -30.23 0.44
C PHE A 505 10.94 -30.42 0.50
N HIS A 506 10.22 -30.13 -0.58
CA HIS A 506 8.76 -30.13 -0.62
C HIS A 506 8.30 -31.13 -1.68
N ASN A 507 7.49 -32.10 -1.28
CA ASN A 507 7.03 -33.18 -2.14
C ASN A 507 5.59 -32.97 -2.65
N ASN A 508 4.88 -31.98 -2.13
CA ASN A 508 3.51 -31.66 -2.51
C ASN A 508 3.45 -30.47 -3.47
N PHE A 509 4.09 -30.59 -4.64
CA PHE A 509 3.96 -29.56 -5.67
C PHE A 509 3.83 -30.12 -7.07
N SER A 510 3.23 -29.32 -7.94
CA SER A 510 3.11 -29.54 -9.38
C SER A 510 3.72 -28.36 -10.14
N TYR A 511 4.21 -28.64 -11.35
CA TYR A 511 4.88 -27.66 -12.20
C TYR A 511 4.47 -27.87 -13.66
N TYR A 512 4.04 -26.80 -14.32
CA TYR A 512 3.70 -26.83 -15.74
C TYR A 512 4.23 -25.59 -16.48
N GLU A 513 5.06 -25.84 -17.51
CA GLU A 513 5.42 -24.86 -18.53
C GLU A 513 4.43 -24.99 -19.69
N TYR A 514 3.67 -23.93 -19.96
CA TYR A 514 2.73 -23.88 -21.08
C TYR A 514 3.51 -23.66 -22.40
N PRO A 515 3.49 -24.62 -23.35
CA PRO A 515 4.27 -24.51 -24.58
C PRO A 515 3.81 -23.35 -25.47
N GLY A 516 4.75 -22.48 -25.85
CA GLY A 516 4.49 -21.24 -26.58
C GLY A 516 3.75 -20.16 -25.79
N GLY A 517 3.52 -20.35 -24.48
CA GLY A 517 2.82 -19.39 -23.65
C GLY A 517 3.66 -18.13 -23.45
N SER A 518 3.10 -16.95 -23.77
CA SER A 518 3.74 -15.66 -23.50
C SER A 518 3.47 -15.20 -22.05
N HIS A 519 3.64 -13.91 -21.74
CA HIS A 519 3.21 -13.40 -20.43
C HIS A 519 1.72 -13.54 -20.19
N TRP A 520 0.90 -13.41 -21.24
CA TRP A 520 -0.54 -13.56 -21.18
C TRP A 520 -1.05 -14.31 -22.42
N TYR A 521 -1.68 -15.46 -22.21
CA TYR A 521 -2.10 -16.39 -23.28
C TYR A 521 -3.56 -16.83 -23.13
N GLY A 522 -4.42 -15.91 -22.68
CA GLY A 522 -5.86 -16.15 -22.53
C GLY A 522 -6.28 -16.44 -21.10
N ASP A 523 -7.50 -16.95 -20.93
CA ASP A 523 -8.04 -17.32 -19.62
C ASP A 523 -7.14 -18.33 -18.89
N HIS A 524 -6.46 -19.23 -19.61
CA HIS A 524 -5.49 -20.16 -19.05
C HIS A 524 -4.39 -19.52 -18.19
N SER A 525 -4.06 -18.24 -18.38
CA SER A 525 -3.07 -17.54 -17.54
C SER A 525 -3.52 -17.36 -16.08
N VAL A 526 -4.82 -17.50 -15.80
CA VAL A 526 -5.41 -17.38 -14.46
C VAL A 526 -6.43 -18.48 -14.14
N ASP A 527 -7.16 -19.00 -15.12
CA ASP A 527 -8.26 -19.95 -15.02
C ASP A 527 -7.91 -21.35 -15.59
N TRP A 528 -6.69 -21.83 -15.32
CA TRP A 528 -6.19 -23.13 -15.80
C TRP A 528 -6.83 -24.29 -15.05
N PHE A 529 -7.56 -25.17 -15.75
CA PHE A 529 -8.34 -26.26 -15.14
C PHE A 529 -7.55 -27.12 -14.13
N PRO A 530 -6.32 -27.61 -14.45
CA PRO A 530 -5.50 -28.38 -13.50
C PRO A 530 -5.17 -27.67 -12.18
N ILE A 531 -5.12 -26.34 -12.12
CA ILE A 531 -4.96 -25.63 -10.83
C ILE A 531 -6.17 -25.86 -9.94
N PHE A 532 -7.37 -25.73 -10.51
CA PHE A 532 -8.62 -25.89 -9.76
C PHE A 532 -8.89 -27.34 -9.37
N ASP A 533 -8.48 -28.29 -10.21
CA ASP A 533 -8.53 -29.71 -9.85
C ASP A 533 -7.52 -30.03 -8.71
N TYR A 534 -6.31 -29.46 -8.79
CA TYR A 534 -5.32 -29.57 -7.72
C TYR A 534 -5.85 -28.97 -6.41
N PHE A 535 -6.51 -27.81 -6.43
CA PHE A 535 -7.14 -27.23 -5.24
C PHE A 535 -8.15 -28.17 -4.59
N LYS A 536 -9.05 -28.81 -5.35
CA LYS A 536 -10.05 -29.75 -4.81
C LYS A 536 -9.46 -30.91 -4.03
N TRP A 537 -8.21 -31.30 -4.30
CA TRP A 537 -7.53 -32.39 -3.60
C TRP A 537 -6.88 -31.96 -2.28
N HIS A 538 -6.87 -30.66 -1.98
CA HIS A 538 -6.19 -30.10 -0.81
C HIS A 538 -7.19 -29.51 0.17
N ALA A 539 -6.90 -29.73 1.45
CA ALA A 539 -7.53 -29.04 2.56
C ALA A 539 -6.44 -28.64 3.56
N ILE A 540 -6.64 -27.53 4.28
CA ILE A 540 -5.77 -27.14 5.38
C ILE A 540 -5.83 -28.26 6.44
N PRO A 541 -4.70 -28.88 6.80
CA PRO A 541 -4.70 -29.91 7.82
C PRO A 541 -5.16 -29.34 9.16
N ALA A 542 -5.96 -30.09 9.92
CA ALA A 542 -6.24 -29.74 11.31
C ALA A 542 -4.92 -29.67 12.10
N ALA A 543 -4.78 -28.70 13.01
CA ALA A 543 -3.55 -28.48 13.77
C ALA A 543 -3.00 -29.75 14.46
N LYS A 544 -3.88 -30.58 15.05
CA LYS A 544 -3.53 -31.89 15.63
C LYS A 544 -2.84 -32.87 14.67
N ASN A 545 -3.02 -32.71 13.35
CA ASN A 545 -2.41 -33.56 12.34
C ASN A 545 -1.03 -33.02 11.88
N VAL A 546 -0.66 -31.81 12.28
CA VAL A 546 0.63 -31.19 11.93
C VAL A 546 1.63 -31.54 13.04
N GLN A 547 2.29 -32.68 12.89
CA GLN A 547 3.22 -33.22 13.88
C GLN A 547 4.63 -32.65 13.77
N HIS A 548 4.96 -32.01 12.65
CA HIS A 548 6.25 -31.36 12.40
C HIS A 548 6.02 -29.94 11.87
N ILE A 549 6.67 -28.95 12.48
CA ILE A 549 6.62 -27.55 12.08
C ILE A 549 8.03 -27.04 11.89
N GLU A 550 8.25 -26.40 10.74
CA GLU A 550 9.29 -25.39 10.60
C GLU A 550 8.61 -24.06 10.31
N PHE A 551 8.95 -23.03 11.08
CA PHE A 551 8.39 -21.71 10.86
C PHE A 551 9.48 -20.65 10.92
N HIS A 552 9.56 -19.90 9.81
CA HIS A 552 10.54 -18.87 9.55
C HIS A 552 9.80 -17.54 9.39
N THR A 553 10.18 -16.50 10.14
CA THR A 553 9.59 -15.16 10.00
C THR A 553 10.62 -14.09 10.29
N ALA A 554 10.63 -13.00 9.53
CA ALA A 554 11.50 -11.86 9.84
C ALA A 554 10.94 -10.99 10.98
N SER A 555 9.62 -10.94 11.14
CA SER A 555 8.98 -10.08 12.14
C SER A 555 7.63 -10.67 12.52
N PRO A 556 7.37 -10.89 13.82
CA PRO A 556 6.08 -11.38 14.28
C PRO A 556 4.94 -10.37 14.04
N ALA A 557 5.22 -9.09 13.72
CA ALA A 557 4.20 -8.14 13.27
C ALA A 557 3.74 -8.35 11.81
N VAL A 558 4.50 -9.10 11.02
CA VAL A 558 4.15 -9.44 9.63
C VAL A 558 3.55 -10.84 9.57
N SER A 559 4.24 -11.80 10.18
CA SER A 559 3.81 -13.20 10.29
C SER A 559 4.19 -13.73 11.67
N ALA A 560 3.17 -13.94 12.51
CA ALA A 560 3.34 -14.39 13.89
C ALA A 560 3.15 -15.89 14.06
N GLN A 561 2.43 -16.56 13.15
CA GLN A 561 1.84 -17.87 13.44
C GLN A 561 2.01 -18.85 12.27
N ASN A 562 2.28 -20.10 12.62
CA ASN A 562 2.17 -21.26 11.76
C ASN A 562 1.50 -22.39 12.57
N TYR A 563 0.23 -22.68 12.29
CA TYR A 563 -0.61 -23.62 13.03
C TYR A 563 -0.58 -23.36 14.55
N TRP A 564 -0.13 -24.34 15.33
CA TRP A 564 -0.13 -24.30 16.79
C TRP A 564 1.11 -23.62 17.38
N VAL A 565 1.99 -23.03 16.56
CA VAL A 565 3.15 -22.25 17.02
C VAL A 565 2.96 -20.78 16.66
N ARG A 566 3.09 -19.91 17.67
CA ARG A 566 3.07 -18.46 17.51
C ARG A 566 4.32 -17.83 18.12
N ILE A 567 5.09 -17.12 17.31
CA ILE A 567 6.25 -16.34 17.76
C ILE A 567 5.74 -14.98 18.23
N GLU A 568 6.00 -14.65 19.49
CA GLU A 568 5.50 -13.41 20.10
C GLU A 568 6.56 -12.32 20.13
N GLN A 569 7.82 -12.67 20.43
CA GLN A 569 8.89 -11.69 20.62
C GLN A 569 10.23 -12.17 20.07
N GLN A 570 11.01 -11.24 19.54
CA GLN A 570 12.39 -11.46 19.07
C GLN A 570 13.39 -10.71 19.97
N PRO A 571 14.57 -11.29 20.26
CA PRO A 571 15.68 -10.53 20.85
C PRO A 571 16.29 -9.57 19.82
N ARG A 572 16.37 -9.96 18.53
CA ARG A 572 16.83 -9.11 17.43
C ARG A 572 15.67 -8.84 16.47
N SER A 573 15.04 -7.67 16.61
CA SER A 573 13.85 -7.29 15.82
C SER A 573 14.11 -7.27 14.31
N TRP A 574 13.20 -7.79 13.47
CA TRP A 574 13.33 -7.76 12.01
C TRP A 574 14.47 -8.65 11.43
N ASP A 575 15.22 -9.35 12.29
CA ASP A 575 16.08 -10.44 11.84
C ASP A 575 15.25 -11.74 11.78
N PHE A 576 15.70 -12.75 11.03
CA PHE A 576 14.92 -13.99 10.91
C PHE A 576 14.83 -14.72 12.25
N SER A 577 13.62 -15.15 12.60
CA SER A 577 13.34 -16.13 13.65
C SER A 577 12.99 -17.46 13.02
N ASN A 578 13.55 -18.52 13.58
CA ASN A 578 13.34 -19.88 13.10
C ASN A 578 12.89 -20.74 14.28
N VAL A 579 11.87 -21.57 14.08
CA VAL A 579 11.45 -22.59 15.03
C VAL A 579 11.29 -23.91 14.32
N VAL A 580 11.77 -24.98 14.94
CA VAL A 580 11.59 -26.36 14.47
C VAL A 580 11.04 -27.16 15.62
N PHE A 581 9.85 -27.73 15.45
CA PHE A 581 9.19 -28.53 16.49
C PHE A 581 8.62 -29.83 15.94
N ASP A 582 8.80 -30.91 16.71
CA ASP A 582 8.19 -32.20 16.51
C ASP A 582 7.27 -32.55 17.69
N VAL A 583 6.09 -33.08 17.41
CA VAL A 583 5.20 -33.70 18.39
C VAL A 583 5.49 -35.21 18.40
N LYS A 584 5.78 -35.75 19.59
CA LYS A 584 6.10 -37.17 19.83
C LYS A 584 5.31 -37.67 21.05
N GLY A 585 4.14 -38.24 20.78
CA GLY A 585 3.17 -38.52 21.84
C GLY A 585 2.71 -37.21 22.47
N ASP A 586 2.78 -37.10 23.80
CA ASP A 586 2.46 -35.87 24.53
C ASP A 586 3.68 -34.94 24.69
N SER A 587 4.81 -35.24 24.04
CA SER A 587 6.01 -34.40 24.10
C SER A 587 6.14 -33.53 22.85
N ILE A 588 6.48 -32.25 23.03
CA ILE A 588 6.83 -31.34 21.93
C ILE A 588 8.32 -31.03 22.08
N ILE A 589 9.13 -31.37 21.07
CA ILE A 589 10.59 -31.26 21.14
C ILE A 589 11.07 -30.39 19.99
N GLY A 590 11.94 -29.42 20.26
CA GLY A 590 12.41 -28.54 19.23
C GLY A 590 13.56 -27.63 19.62
N SER A 591 13.89 -26.76 18.68
CA SER A 591 14.88 -25.69 18.84
C SER A 591 14.35 -24.40 18.23
N VAL A 592 14.87 -23.28 18.72
CA VAL A 592 14.48 -21.96 18.24
C VAL A 592 15.70 -21.08 18.04
N GLU A 593 15.61 -20.15 17.09
CA GLU A 593 16.61 -19.13 16.81
C GLU A 593 15.95 -17.77 16.78
N ASN A 594 16.57 -16.78 17.42
CA ASN A 594 16.06 -15.41 17.52
C ASN A 594 14.60 -15.34 18.00
N VAL A 595 14.24 -16.13 19.01
CA VAL A 595 12.92 -16.11 19.68
C VAL A 595 13.13 -15.90 21.17
N SER A 596 12.45 -14.89 21.73
CA SER A 596 12.45 -14.63 23.18
C SER A 596 11.18 -15.12 23.86
N VAL A 597 10.04 -15.06 23.18
CA VAL A 597 8.75 -15.54 23.67
C VAL A 597 7.99 -16.18 22.53
N LEU A 598 7.37 -17.32 22.81
CA LEU A 598 6.44 -17.99 21.90
C LEU A 598 5.23 -18.52 22.68
N THR A 599 4.12 -18.68 21.98
CA THR A 599 2.90 -19.33 22.47
C THR A 599 2.67 -20.60 21.65
N LEU A 600 2.46 -21.72 22.34
CA LEU A 600 2.02 -22.99 21.76
C LEU A 600 0.53 -23.15 22.01
N ASN A 601 -0.26 -23.27 20.94
CA ASN A 601 -1.71 -23.47 21.02
C ASN A 601 -2.03 -24.95 21.29
N LEU A 602 -1.62 -25.45 22.47
CA LEU A 602 -1.75 -26.86 22.85
C LEU A 602 -3.22 -27.31 22.87
N SER A 603 -4.15 -26.38 23.07
CA SER A 603 -5.60 -26.64 22.97
C SER A 603 -6.02 -27.20 21.61
N GLN A 604 -5.23 -26.98 20.55
CA GLN A 604 -5.51 -27.43 19.19
C GLN A 604 -4.91 -28.81 18.84
N LEU A 605 -4.10 -29.38 19.73
CA LEU A 605 -3.33 -30.61 19.47
C LEU A 605 -4.02 -31.90 19.95
N ASN A 606 -5.07 -31.81 20.77
CA ASN A 606 -5.80 -32.96 21.32
C ASN A 606 -4.90 -34.02 22.01
N LEU A 607 -3.91 -33.56 22.78
CA LEU A 607 -2.97 -34.42 23.50
C LEU A 607 -3.67 -35.28 24.58
N GLU A 608 -3.14 -36.46 24.87
CA GLU A 608 -3.77 -37.42 25.79
C GLU A 608 -3.57 -37.00 27.25
N ASN A 609 -2.36 -36.56 27.59
CA ASN A 609 -1.96 -36.14 28.93
C ASN A 609 -1.39 -34.71 28.94
N ASP A 610 -0.97 -34.27 30.12
CA ASP A 610 -0.26 -32.99 30.28
C ASP A 610 1.08 -33.02 29.52
N PRO A 611 1.29 -32.12 28.56
CA PRO A 611 2.41 -32.24 27.64
C PRO A 611 3.73 -31.74 28.22
N VAL A 612 4.83 -32.34 27.76
CA VAL A 612 6.19 -31.88 28.09
C VAL A 612 6.78 -31.19 26.87
N VAL A 613 7.12 -29.91 26.99
CA VAL A 613 7.76 -29.13 25.94
C VAL A 613 9.26 -29.05 26.22
N VAL A 614 10.08 -29.49 25.26
CA VAL A 614 11.54 -29.51 25.36
C VAL A 614 12.13 -28.58 24.31
N ILE A 615 12.75 -27.48 24.74
CA ILE A 615 13.39 -26.49 23.87
C ILE A 615 14.84 -26.32 24.29
N ASP A 616 15.76 -26.53 23.35
CA ASP A 616 17.21 -26.40 23.57
C ASP A 616 17.69 -27.16 24.82
N GLY A 617 17.08 -28.33 25.09
CA GLY A 617 17.38 -29.18 26.25
C GLY A 617 16.66 -28.80 27.56
N THR A 618 15.94 -27.68 27.62
CA THR A 618 15.11 -27.28 28.78
C THR A 618 13.72 -27.89 28.69
N SER A 619 13.25 -28.56 29.74
CA SER A 619 11.91 -29.16 29.81
C SER A 619 10.92 -28.27 30.58
N ILE A 620 9.74 -28.08 30.02
CA ILE A 620 8.67 -27.22 30.53
C ILE A 620 7.39 -28.04 30.56
N GLN A 621 6.74 -28.12 31.72
CA GLN A 621 5.46 -28.81 31.85
C GLN A 621 4.31 -27.91 31.39
N GLY A 622 3.59 -28.34 30.36
CA GLY A 622 2.32 -27.76 29.95
C GLY A 622 1.13 -28.46 30.61
N GLN A 623 -0.06 -27.91 30.40
CA GLN A 623 -1.33 -28.49 30.86
C GLN A 623 -2.20 -28.84 29.65
N LYS A 624 -2.79 -30.03 29.67
CA LYS A 624 -3.68 -30.49 28.59
C LYS A 624 -4.81 -29.50 28.35
N GLY A 625 -5.02 -29.17 27.08
CA GLY A 625 -6.12 -28.30 26.64
C GLY A 625 -5.91 -26.81 26.92
N MET A 626 -4.77 -26.41 27.49
CA MET A 626 -4.44 -25.01 27.76
C MET A 626 -3.22 -24.59 26.94
N ASP A 627 -3.33 -23.44 26.27
CA ASP A 627 -2.21 -22.87 25.53
C ASP A 627 -1.07 -22.49 26.48
N LEU A 628 0.16 -22.63 26.00
CA LEU A 628 1.37 -22.45 26.79
C LEU A 628 2.23 -21.33 26.20
N THR A 629 2.36 -20.23 26.94
CA THR A 629 3.32 -19.16 26.61
C THR A 629 4.60 -19.37 27.42
N ILE A 630 5.74 -19.27 26.74
CA ILE A 630 7.06 -19.49 27.34
C ILE A 630 8.01 -18.35 26.97
N GLU A 631 8.87 -17.99 27.91
CA GLU A 631 9.89 -16.94 27.78
C GLU A 631 11.28 -17.52 28.03
N ASN A 632 12.25 -17.12 27.21
CA ASN A 632 13.66 -17.34 27.50
C ASN A 632 14.16 -16.27 28.47
N ALA A 633 14.49 -16.68 29.70
CA ALA A 633 14.92 -15.78 30.78
C ALA A 633 16.43 -15.51 30.79
N GLY A 634 17.19 -16.08 29.85
CA GLY A 634 18.65 -15.98 29.75
C GLY A 634 19.40 -17.13 30.44
N ASP A 635 18.80 -17.80 31.43
CA ASP A 635 19.30 -19.01 32.10
C ASP A 635 18.50 -20.27 31.77
N GLY A 636 17.43 -20.14 30.98
CA GLY A 636 16.59 -21.22 30.52
C GLY A 636 15.21 -20.74 30.05
N TRP A 637 14.40 -21.67 29.56
CA TRP A 637 13.01 -21.43 29.20
C TRP A 637 12.07 -21.65 30.39
N GLN A 638 11.11 -20.75 30.59
CA GLN A 638 10.11 -20.85 31.64
C GLN A 638 8.71 -20.51 31.12
N SER A 639 7.66 -21.07 31.75
CA SER A 639 6.28 -20.69 31.47
C SER A 639 5.95 -19.32 32.05
N VAL A 640 5.16 -18.54 31.30
CA VAL A 640 4.65 -17.24 31.72
C VAL A 640 3.15 -17.19 31.50
N SER A 641 2.44 -16.44 32.35
CA SER A 641 0.97 -16.39 32.29
C SER A 641 0.43 -15.59 31.11
N GLN A 642 1.21 -14.66 30.56
CA GLN A 642 0.82 -13.80 29.44
C GLN A 642 2.04 -13.15 28.77
N VAL A 643 1.86 -12.74 27.51
CA VAL A 643 2.82 -11.92 26.78
C VAL A 643 2.87 -10.50 27.37
N LYS A 644 4.07 -9.97 27.58
CA LYS A 644 4.29 -8.62 28.11
C LYS A 644 4.02 -7.57 27.02
N THR A 645 2.78 -7.07 26.94
CA THR A 645 2.36 -6.11 25.89
C THR A 645 2.98 -4.71 25.99
N ALA A 646 3.68 -4.41 27.10
CA ALA A 646 4.51 -3.20 27.24
C ALA A 646 5.84 -3.30 26.48
N GLU A 647 6.32 -4.52 26.22
CA GLU A 647 7.46 -4.80 25.36
C GLU A 647 7.01 -4.90 23.88
N LYS A 648 7.97 -5.04 22.97
CA LYS A 648 7.69 -5.43 21.59
C LYS A 648 7.03 -6.81 21.58
N TYR A 649 5.96 -6.97 20.80
CA TYR A 649 5.34 -8.26 20.58
C TYR A 649 4.63 -8.32 19.22
N SER A 650 4.06 -9.47 18.87
CA SER A 650 3.44 -9.75 17.58
C SER A 650 2.41 -8.73 17.08
N LEU A 651 1.66 -8.03 17.94
CA LEU A 651 0.74 -6.96 17.48
C LEU A 651 1.35 -5.56 17.50
N ARG A 652 2.52 -5.40 18.12
CA ARG A 652 3.24 -4.11 18.22
C ARG A 652 4.73 -4.35 18.34
N HIS A 653 5.39 -4.62 17.22
CA HIS A 653 6.78 -5.04 17.19
C HIS A 653 7.77 -3.93 16.78
N GLY A 654 7.28 -2.84 16.18
CA GLY A 654 8.10 -1.78 15.60
C GLY A 654 8.39 -1.99 14.12
N GLY A 655 9.34 -1.21 13.59
CA GLY A 655 9.52 -0.91 12.18
C GLY A 655 8.64 0.30 11.81
N PHE A 656 9.26 1.40 11.37
CA PHE A 656 8.58 2.69 11.23
C PHE A 656 7.27 2.63 10.42
N LYS A 657 7.24 1.79 9.38
CA LYS A 657 6.08 1.64 8.48
C LYS A 657 4.85 1.05 9.18
N THR A 658 5.03 0.25 10.23
CA THR A 658 3.91 -0.31 11.03
C THR A 658 3.16 0.77 11.80
N ALA A 659 3.69 2.00 11.93
CA ALA A 659 2.94 3.11 12.50
C ALA A 659 1.74 3.54 11.64
N PHE A 660 1.61 3.01 10.41
CA PHE A 660 0.59 3.42 9.44
C PHE A 660 -0.45 2.33 9.12
N ASP A 661 -0.50 1.22 9.87
CA ASP A 661 -1.32 0.05 9.51
C ASP A 661 -2.48 -0.27 10.48
N ASN A 662 -2.68 0.55 11.52
CA ASN A 662 -3.74 0.36 12.51
C ASN A 662 -4.55 1.66 12.71
N ASN A 663 -5.56 1.82 11.88
CA ASN A 663 -6.51 2.93 11.79
C ASN A 663 -5.84 4.27 12.06
N VAL A 664 -4.83 4.61 11.28
CA VAL A 664 -3.90 5.70 11.62
C VAL A 664 -4.56 7.10 11.60
N VAL A 665 -4.10 8.00 12.47
CA VAL A 665 -4.42 9.44 12.46
C VAL A 665 -3.15 10.29 12.36
N PHE A 666 -3.19 11.35 11.56
CA PHE A 666 -2.10 12.30 11.37
C PHE A 666 -2.31 13.56 12.22
N VAL A 667 -1.30 13.94 13.00
CA VAL A 667 -1.38 15.03 13.97
C VAL A 667 -0.25 16.04 13.72
N TYR A 668 -0.60 17.21 13.20
CA TYR A 668 0.37 18.25 12.84
C TYR A 668 0.53 19.33 13.93
N ALA A 669 1.76 19.85 14.04
CA ALA A 669 2.15 20.88 14.99
C ALA A 669 1.49 22.23 14.70
N THR A 670 1.12 22.96 15.76
CA THR A 670 0.63 24.36 15.66
C THR A 670 1.32 25.33 16.61
N GLY A 671 2.35 24.88 17.34
CA GLY A 671 3.09 25.66 18.33
C GLY A 671 4.42 26.26 17.84
N GLY A 672 4.79 26.08 16.57
CA GLY A 672 6.03 26.62 15.99
C GLY A 672 5.88 28.01 15.39
N SER A 673 6.90 28.45 14.64
CA SER A 673 6.83 29.66 13.80
C SER A 673 5.75 29.52 12.70
N LYS A 674 5.43 30.63 12.02
CA LYS A 674 4.48 30.61 10.89
C LYS A 674 4.93 29.64 9.80
N GLU A 675 6.23 29.65 9.48
CA GLU A 675 6.86 28.81 8.48
C GLU A 675 6.88 27.34 8.91
N GLU A 676 7.22 27.06 10.17
CA GLU A 676 7.22 25.70 10.72
C GLU A 676 5.80 25.10 10.73
N ASN A 677 4.81 25.87 11.18
CA ASN A 677 3.41 25.42 11.21
C ASN A 677 2.86 25.18 9.80
N ALA A 678 3.16 26.07 8.86
CA ALA A 678 2.79 25.89 7.46
C ALA A 678 3.44 24.64 6.86
N TRP A 679 4.71 24.39 7.21
CA TRP A 679 5.44 23.21 6.75
C TRP A 679 4.86 21.91 7.31
N TYR A 680 4.63 21.80 8.63
CA TYR A 680 4.10 20.57 9.23
C TYR A 680 2.67 20.27 8.79
N LEU A 681 1.84 21.30 8.62
CA LEU A 681 0.51 21.16 8.01
C LEU A 681 0.62 20.57 6.59
N ASN A 682 1.52 21.12 5.77
CA ASN A 682 1.72 20.65 4.40
C ASN A 682 2.32 19.25 4.35
N LYS A 683 3.24 18.89 5.25
CA LYS A 683 3.81 17.55 5.28
C LYS A 683 2.75 16.50 5.63
N ALA A 684 1.88 16.78 6.60
CA ALA A 684 0.76 15.89 6.94
C ALA A 684 -0.23 15.77 5.77
N ARG A 685 -0.53 16.89 5.07
CA ARG A 685 -1.34 16.90 3.86
C ARG A 685 -0.73 16.04 2.75
N PHE A 686 0.54 16.29 2.43
CA PHE A 686 1.27 15.57 1.38
C PHE A 686 1.27 14.05 1.62
N ASP A 687 1.47 13.61 2.86
CA ASP A 687 1.41 12.17 3.18
C ASP A 687 -0.01 11.62 3.04
N ALA A 688 -1.03 12.35 3.48
CA ALA A 688 -2.41 11.95 3.32
C ALA A 688 -2.80 11.85 1.84
N GLU A 689 -2.34 12.79 1.01
CA GLU A 689 -2.48 12.75 -0.45
C GLU A 689 -1.76 11.56 -1.06
N THR A 690 -0.54 11.25 -0.60
CA THR A 690 0.22 10.08 -1.06
C THR A 690 -0.53 8.78 -0.76
N PHE A 691 -1.09 8.66 0.44
CA PHE A 691 -1.92 7.52 0.84
C PHE A 691 -3.24 7.45 0.08
N LEU A 692 -3.88 8.58 -0.19
CA LEU A 692 -5.08 8.64 -1.03
C LEU A 692 -4.77 8.14 -2.45
N TYR A 693 -3.72 8.68 -3.07
CA TYR A 693 -3.35 8.36 -4.44
C TYR A 693 -2.90 6.89 -4.58
N ARG A 694 -1.90 6.47 -3.79
CA ARG A 694 -1.28 5.13 -3.92
C ARG A 694 -2.04 4.02 -3.19
N GLY A 695 -2.77 4.37 -2.14
CA GLY A 695 -3.43 3.40 -1.25
C GLY A 695 -4.95 3.50 -1.19
N ASN A 696 -5.58 4.39 -1.96
CA ASN A 696 -7.03 4.64 -1.88
C ASN A 696 -7.51 4.95 -0.44
N ALA A 697 -6.62 5.50 0.39
CA ALA A 697 -6.85 5.72 1.81
C ALA A 697 -7.65 6.99 2.08
N SER A 698 -8.09 7.14 3.33
CA SER A 698 -8.80 8.33 3.80
C SER A 698 -8.40 8.65 5.25
N ILE A 699 -7.20 9.20 5.40
CA ILE A 699 -6.60 9.43 6.71
C ILE A 699 -7.16 10.70 7.36
N ASP A 700 -7.46 10.61 8.66
CA ASP A 700 -7.80 11.79 9.47
C ASP A 700 -6.55 12.65 9.69
N VAL A 701 -6.64 13.92 9.33
CA VAL A 701 -5.58 14.90 9.57
C VAL A 701 -6.10 15.98 10.53
N VAL A 702 -5.49 16.08 11.71
CA VAL A 702 -5.93 16.99 12.78
C VAL A 702 -4.77 17.79 13.36
N SER A 703 -5.06 18.97 13.90
CA SER A 703 -4.05 19.71 14.68
C SER A 703 -3.77 19.04 16.02
N ASP A 704 -2.56 19.22 16.52
CA ASP A 704 -2.13 18.84 17.87
C ASP A 704 -3.03 19.36 19.01
N LYS A 705 -3.64 20.54 18.82
CA LYS A 705 -4.63 21.15 19.73
C LYS A 705 -5.97 20.43 19.69
N ALA A 706 -6.44 20.03 18.51
CA ALA A 706 -7.68 19.27 18.34
C ALA A 706 -7.51 17.79 18.73
N PHE A 707 -6.29 17.26 18.69
CA PHE A 707 -6.02 15.87 19.03
C PHE A 707 -6.33 15.53 20.49
N ASN A 708 -7.20 14.54 20.66
CA ASN A 708 -7.60 13.97 21.95
C ASN A 708 -7.29 12.47 22.00
N ALA A 709 -6.30 12.06 22.81
CA ALA A 709 -5.87 10.66 22.90
C ALA A 709 -7.02 9.68 23.21
N LYS A 710 -8.04 10.10 23.97
CA LYS A 710 -9.18 9.25 24.32
C LYS A 710 -10.13 9.01 23.14
N GLU A 711 -10.32 10.01 22.27
CA GLU A 711 -11.18 9.89 21.09
C GLU A 711 -10.53 9.01 20.00
N TYR A 712 -9.20 9.05 19.92
CA TYR A 712 -8.41 8.22 19.02
C TYR A 712 -7.85 6.98 19.73
N LYS A 713 -8.60 6.38 20.68
CA LYS A 713 -8.13 5.22 21.45
C LYS A 713 -7.71 4.07 20.51
N ASP A 714 -6.59 3.42 20.83
CA ASP A 714 -6.05 2.24 20.12
C ASP A 714 -5.76 2.43 18.62
N ARG A 715 -5.84 3.66 18.11
CA ARG A 715 -5.37 4.07 16.79
C ARG A 715 -3.88 4.40 16.84
N ASN A 716 -3.16 4.03 15.78
CA ASN A 716 -1.82 4.55 15.57
C ASN A 716 -1.87 6.07 15.34
N VAL A 717 -0.81 6.76 15.74
CA VAL A 717 -0.69 8.22 15.61
C VAL A 717 0.59 8.55 14.88
N ILE A 718 0.52 9.37 13.84
CA ILE A 718 1.72 9.99 13.25
C ILE A 718 1.82 11.43 13.71
N ILE A 719 2.90 11.75 14.41
CA ILE A 719 3.22 13.11 14.83
C ILE A 719 4.06 13.79 13.75
N TYR A 720 3.51 14.86 13.18
CA TYR A 720 4.22 15.81 12.34
C TYR A 720 4.60 17.00 13.21
N GLY A 721 5.80 16.96 13.78
CA GLY A 721 6.25 17.93 14.78
C GLY A 721 7.26 17.35 15.75
N ASN A 722 7.81 18.22 16.60
CA ASN A 722 8.76 17.85 17.65
C ASN A 722 8.24 18.32 19.03
N ALA A 723 8.98 18.01 20.10
CA ALA A 723 8.57 18.32 21.47
C ALA A 723 8.43 19.82 21.76
N SER A 724 9.08 20.69 20.97
CA SER A 724 9.01 22.14 21.11
C SER A 724 7.75 22.75 20.52
N ASN A 725 7.18 22.15 19.46
CA ASN A 725 6.11 22.76 18.67
C ASN A 725 4.81 21.94 18.56
N ASN A 726 4.81 20.67 18.97
CA ASN A 726 3.63 19.81 18.87
C ASN A 726 3.07 19.46 20.26
N ALA A 727 1.89 20.00 20.58
CA ALA A 727 1.23 19.79 21.88
C ALA A 727 0.82 18.33 22.14
N ALA A 728 0.69 17.50 21.10
CA ALA A 728 0.39 16.08 21.24
C ALA A 728 1.61 15.25 21.64
N TRP A 729 2.85 15.76 21.48
CA TRP A 729 4.07 15.05 21.86
C TRP A 729 4.01 14.55 23.31
N LYS A 730 3.71 15.44 24.27
CA LYS A 730 3.60 15.07 25.70
C LYS A 730 2.41 14.14 25.99
N LYS A 731 1.40 14.11 25.12
CA LYS A 731 0.20 13.28 25.29
C LYS A 731 0.44 11.82 24.89
N VAL A 732 1.38 11.53 23.99
CA VAL A 732 1.60 10.15 23.46
C VAL A 732 3.06 9.67 23.47
N LEU A 733 4.05 10.57 23.60
CA LEU A 733 5.49 10.27 23.54
C LEU A 733 6.26 10.65 24.81
N ARG A 734 5.59 10.91 25.93
CA ARG A 734 6.24 11.34 27.20
C ARG A 734 7.34 10.41 27.73
N ASN A 735 7.31 9.13 27.35
CA ASN A 735 8.27 8.11 27.78
C ASN A 735 9.25 7.72 26.66
N ALA A 736 9.18 8.37 25.49
CA ALA A 736 10.06 8.03 24.38
C ALA A 736 11.53 8.37 24.74
N PRO A 737 12.48 7.43 24.55
CA PRO A 737 13.88 7.64 24.89
C PRO A 737 14.62 8.51 23.85
N LEU A 738 13.99 8.74 22.70
CA LEU A 738 14.45 9.67 21.66
C LEU A 738 13.65 10.97 21.79
N HIS A 739 14.35 12.06 22.10
CA HIS A 739 13.75 13.38 22.26
C HIS A 739 14.17 14.30 21.11
N VAL A 740 13.20 14.84 20.38
CA VAL A 740 13.41 15.77 19.27
C VAL A 740 12.90 17.14 19.68
N ALA A 741 13.73 18.16 19.54
CA ALA A 741 13.38 19.55 19.84
C ALA A 741 13.96 20.49 18.77
N ASN A 742 13.62 21.77 18.84
CA ASN A 742 14.26 22.76 18.00
C ASN A 742 15.77 22.82 18.30
N GLY A 743 16.60 22.69 17.26
CA GLY A 743 18.06 22.74 17.34
C GLY A 743 18.78 21.47 17.83
N GLU A 744 18.07 20.44 18.34
CA GLU A 744 18.72 19.21 18.81
C GLU A 744 17.86 17.94 18.74
N ILE A 745 18.53 16.81 18.57
CA ILE A 745 18.01 15.45 18.80
C ILE A 745 18.85 14.80 19.89
N ARG A 746 18.19 14.34 20.95
CA ARG A 746 18.82 13.59 22.04
C ARG A 746 18.49 12.11 21.93
N PHE A 747 19.52 11.30 21.75
CA PHE A 747 19.43 9.85 21.61
C PHE A 747 20.21 9.20 22.77
N GLY A 748 19.50 8.90 23.87
CA GLY A 748 20.14 8.51 25.12
C GLY A 748 21.03 9.65 25.65
N ASP A 749 22.30 9.35 25.91
CA ASP A 749 23.29 10.34 26.37
C ASP A 749 23.86 11.20 25.24
N GLU A 750 23.62 10.83 23.99
CA GLU A 750 24.14 11.54 22.82
C GLU A 750 23.22 12.70 22.42
N VAL A 751 23.81 13.85 22.12
CA VAL A 751 23.09 15.05 21.69
C VAL A 751 23.63 15.48 20.33
N LEU A 752 22.81 15.30 19.30
CA LEU A 752 23.06 15.82 17.95
C LEU A 752 22.49 17.23 17.86
N LYS A 753 23.31 18.22 17.55
CA LYS A 753 22.89 19.63 17.44
C LYS A 753 22.91 20.08 15.99
N GLY A 754 21.93 20.90 15.61
CA GLY A 754 21.80 21.45 14.25
C GLY A 754 20.35 21.84 13.94
N ASP A 755 20.15 22.71 12.97
CA ASP A 755 18.83 23.06 12.41
C ASP A 755 18.45 22.22 11.17
N ASP A 756 19.35 21.32 10.78
CA ASP A 756 19.35 20.52 9.57
C ASP A 756 19.09 19.04 9.81
N LEU A 757 18.81 18.63 11.05
CA LEU A 757 18.54 17.23 11.38
C LEU A 757 17.06 16.89 11.16
N GLY A 758 16.80 15.81 10.43
CA GLY A 758 15.50 15.17 10.24
C GLY A 758 15.46 13.79 10.90
N THR A 759 14.27 13.31 11.23
CA THR A 759 14.10 11.96 11.77
C THR A 759 12.78 11.31 11.41
N TYR A 760 12.84 9.98 11.27
CA TYR A 760 11.71 9.08 11.33
C TYR A 760 11.90 8.14 12.51
N PHE A 761 10.91 7.99 13.37
CA PHE A 761 10.94 6.90 14.35
C PHE A 761 9.56 6.41 14.74
N VAL A 762 9.50 5.19 15.28
CA VAL A 762 8.29 4.60 15.88
C VAL A 762 8.52 4.24 17.35
N TYR A 763 7.51 4.49 18.18
CA TYR A 763 7.53 4.17 19.60
C TYR A 763 6.14 3.68 20.07
N PRO A 764 6.03 2.79 21.07
CA PRO A 764 4.74 2.33 21.55
C PRO A 764 3.94 3.47 22.16
N ARG A 765 2.65 3.50 21.85
CA ARG A 765 1.74 4.42 22.48
C ARG A 765 1.47 3.94 23.91
N PHE A 766 1.84 4.74 24.93
CA PHE A 766 1.86 4.27 26.32
C PHE A 766 0.47 3.93 26.90
N ASP A 767 -0.61 4.46 26.32
CA ASP A 767 -2.00 4.25 26.75
C ASP A 767 -2.72 3.15 25.94
N SER A 768 -1.99 2.38 25.12
CA SER A 768 -2.52 1.29 24.32
C SER A 768 -1.59 0.07 24.38
N ALA A 769 -2.16 -1.13 24.23
CA ALA A 769 -1.39 -2.36 24.06
C ALA A 769 -0.97 -2.58 22.60
N THR A 770 -1.76 -2.10 21.63
CA THR A 770 -1.58 -2.41 20.19
C THR A 770 -1.09 -1.21 19.39
N ALA A 771 -1.43 0.02 19.80
CA ALA A 771 -1.11 1.20 19.01
C ALA A 771 0.35 1.67 19.15
N SER A 772 0.88 2.21 18.06
CA SER A 772 2.19 2.86 17.95
C SER A 772 2.06 4.34 17.63
N VAL A 773 3.13 5.07 17.92
CA VAL A 773 3.32 6.46 17.51
C VAL A 773 4.48 6.52 16.53
N GLY A 774 4.21 6.90 15.28
CA GLY A 774 5.22 7.29 14.31
C GLY A 774 5.53 8.78 14.42
N VAL A 775 6.76 9.17 14.14
CA VAL A 775 7.19 10.58 14.17
C VAL A 775 7.89 10.93 12.88
N VAL A 776 7.47 12.04 12.27
CA VAL A 776 8.12 12.72 11.15
C VAL A 776 8.46 14.13 11.61
N ALA A 777 9.72 14.37 11.92
CA ALA A 777 10.14 15.61 12.58
C ALA A 777 11.49 16.12 12.06
N GLY A 778 11.74 17.41 12.30
CA GLY A 778 13.05 18.02 12.14
C GLY A 778 13.37 19.00 13.27
N THR A 779 14.65 19.29 13.45
CA THR A 779 15.16 20.26 14.44
C THR A 779 15.08 21.71 13.97
N GLY A 780 14.86 21.93 12.67
CA GLY A 780 14.66 23.22 12.02
C GLY A 780 14.17 23.04 10.60
N LEU A 781 13.91 24.13 9.86
CA LEU A 781 13.30 24.06 8.52
C LEU A 781 14.09 23.23 7.51
N LYS A 782 15.44 23.21 7.60
CA LYS A 782 16.28 22.38 6.73
C LYS A 782 16.05 20.90 6.99
N GLY A 783 16.12 20.50 8.26
CA GLY A 783 15.89 19.11 8.67
C GLY A 783 14.46 18.65 8.43
N MET A 784 13.49 19.55 8.60
CA MET A 784 12.09 19.32 8.23
C MET A 784 11.98 18.98 6.73
N LYS A 785 12.44 19.88 5.85
CA LYS A 785 12.39 19.69 4.39
C LYS A 785 13.16 18.46 3.90
N ALA A 786 14.19 18.03 4.63
CA ALA A 786 14.88 16.77 4.37
C ALA A 786 13.90 15.57 4.39
N THR A 787 12.84 15.63 5.19
CA THR A 787 11.85 14.53 5.28
C THR A 787 10.89 14.39 4.09
N TYR A 788 11.00 15.24 3.06
CA TYR A 788 10.15 15.19 1.87
C TYR A 788 10.33 13.93 1.02
N ALA A 789 11.44 13.20 1.18
CA ALA A 789 11.70 12.01 0.38
C ALA A 789 10.61 10.94 0.53
N ASN A 790 9.94 10.84 1.69
CA ASN A 790 8.73 10.04 1.90
C ASN A 790 8.78 8.59 1.36
N ASN A 791 9.97 7.98 1.38
CA ASN A 791 10.18 6.68 0.75
C ASN A 791 9.55 5.54 1.53
N TYR A 792 9.13 5.77 2.78
CA TYR A 792 8.48 4.77 3.63
C TYR A 792 7.12 4.30 3.14
N PHE A 793 6.54 4.94 2.12
CA PHE A 793 5.35 4.43 1.43
C PHE A 793 5.64 3.46 0.28
N SER A 794 6.90 3.17 -0.03
CA SER A 794 7.21 2.11 -0.99
C SER A 794 6.96 0.73 -0.36
N GLY A 795 6.37 -0.19 -1.13
CA GLY A 795 6.17 -1.58 -0.69
C GLY A 795 7.47 -2.37 -0.49
N ILE A 796 8.61 -1.86 -0.97
CA ILE A 796 9.88 -2.60 -1.02
C ILE A 796 10.93 -2.04 -0.04
N THR A 797 10.82 -0.77 0.34
CA THR A 797 11.84 -0.10 1.18
C THR A 797 11.75 -0.54 2.63
N GLY A 798 12.89 -0.75 3.27
CA GLY A 798 12.97 -1.03 4.70
C GLY A 798 13.20 0.23 5.52
N PHE A 799 12.47 0.36 6.63
CA PHE A 799 12.66 1.45 7.60
C PHE A 799 12.73 0.87 9.00
N PRO A 800 13.91 0.94 9.68
CA PRO A 800 14.06 0.45 11.05
C PRO A 800 13.27 1.34 12.03
N ASP A 801 13.36 1.06 13.34
CA ASP A 801 12.59 1.84 14.32
C ASP A 801 12.99 3.31 14.39
N VAL A 802 14.27 3.61 14.15
CA VAL A 802 14.83 4.95 14.20
C VAL A 802 15.68 5.20 12.97
N MET A 803 15.51 6.37 12.37
CA MET A 803 16.44 6.98 11.42
C MET A 803 16.61 8.46 11.76
N VAL A 804 17.85 8.91 11.90
CA VAL A 804 18.22 10.33 12.06
C VAL A 804 19.24 10.67 10.98
N PHE A 805 19.06 11.80 10.31
CA PHE A 805 19.88 12.22 9.18
C PHE A 805 20.00 13.74 9.14
N SER A 806 21.08 14.27 8.57
CA SER A 806 21.18 15.70 8.23
C SER A 806 20.50 15.97 6.88
N ALA A 807 20.22 17.24 6.56
CA ALA A 807 19.66 17.63 5.26
C ALA A 807 20.56 17.25 4.08
N ASP A 808 21.87 17.11 4.32
CA ASP A 808 22.85 16.69 3.33
C ASP A 808 22.69 15.23 2.89
N TYR A 809 21.90 14.41 3.59
CA TYR A 809 21.55 13.05 3.14
C TYR A 809 20.82 13.04 1.78
N LEU A 810 20.16 14.15 1.42
CA LEU A 810 19.56 14.36 0.11
C LEU A 810 20.62 14.51 -1.00
N LYS A 811 21.87 14.80 -0.66
CA LYS A 811 22.99 14.96 -1.58
C LYS A 811 23.96 13.79 -1.51
N THR A 812 24.37 13.39 -0.31
CA THR A 812 25.45 12.39 -0.11
C THR A 812 24.92 10.97 0.07
N GLY A 813 23.65 10.80 0.42
CA GLY A 813 23.05 9.48 0.60
C GLY A 813 23.20 8.96 2.03
N LEU A 814 23.69 7.72 2.17
CA LEU A 814 23.83 7.02 3.46
C LEU A 814 24.87 7.67 4.40
N GLU A 815 25.87 8.36 3.85
CA GLU A 815 26.95 9.04 4.59
C GLU A 815 26.42 10.04 5.63
N ASP A 816 25.28 10.68 5.34
CA ASP A 816 24.68 11.69 6.20
C ASP A 816 23.50 11.17 7.04
N ILE A 817 23.30 9.86 7.07
CA ILE A 817 22.54 9.20 8.14
C ILE A 817 23.41 9.19 9.39
N LYS A 818 22.89 9.77 10.48
CA LYS A 818 23.59 9.88 11.77
C LYS A 818 23.24 8.73 12.69
N ILE A 819 22.00 8.25 12.66
CA ILE A 819 21.57 7.10 13.48
C ILE A 819 20.61 6.26 12.65
N SER A 820 20.77 4.94 12.66
CA SER A 820 19.71 4.02 12.23
C SER A 820 19.71 2.73 13.05
N GLY A 821 18.53 2.16 13.32
CA GLY A 821 18.46 0.88 14.02
C GLY A 821 17.16 0.63 14.77
N PHE A 822 17.18 -0.37 15.64
CA PHE A 822 16.03 -0.90 16.34
C PHE A 822 16.16 -0.72 17.85
N PHE A 823 15.09 -0.30 18.51
CA PHE A 823 15.02 -0.34 19.96
C PHE A 823 15.12 -1.78 20.47
N GLY A 824 15.56 -1.95 21.72
CA GLY A 824 15.52 -3.25 22.38
C GLY A 824 14.09 -3.78 22.51
N ARG A 825 13.95 -5.05 22.91
CA ARG A 825 12.64 -5.67 23.18
C ARG A 825 11.78 -4.84 24.15
N ASP A 826 12.42 -4.19 25.11
CA ASP A 826 11.79 -3.30 26.09
C ASP A 826 11.62 -1.85 25.60
N TRP A 827 11.79 -1.61 24.30
CA TRP A 827 11.75 -0.29 23.66
C TRP A 827 12.85 0.69 24.12
N SER A 828 13.88 0.22 24.83
CA SER A 828 14.99 1.07 25.28
C SER A 828 16.06 1.26 24.19
N ILE A 829 16.79 2.37 24.28
CA ILE A 829 18.00 2.59 23.47
C ILE A 829 19.14 1.68 23.94
N GLY A 830 19.32 1.53 25.27
CA GLY A 830 20.47 0.83 25.85
C GLY A 830 20.54 -0.66 25.51
N LYS A 831 19.40 -1.30 25.25
CA LYS A 831 19.33 -2.70 24.79
C LYS A 831 19.01 -2.83 23.29
N GLY A 832 19.03 -1.73 22.55
CA GLY A 832 18.77 -1.72 21.11
C GLY A 832 20.03 -1.93 20.26
N GLU A 833 19.81 -2.14 18.97
CA GLU A 833 20.86 -2.32 17.97
C GLU A 833 20.87 -1.11 17.03
N PHE A 834 21.88 -0.24 17.15
CA PHE A 834 21.98 1.01 16.38
C PHE A 834 23.34 1.18 15.70
N SER A 835 23.32 1.70 14.48
CA SER A 835 24.47 2.25 13.76
C SER A 835 24.50 3.77 13.98
N LYS A 836 25.66 4.32 14.38
CA LYS A 836 25.85 5.73 14.77
C LYS A 836 27.10 6.34 14.18
#